data_AF-A0A7J7SGQ0-F1
#
_entry.id   AF-A0A7J7SGQ0-F1
#
_cell.length_a   1.000
_cell.length_b   1.000
_cell.length_c   1.000
_cell.angle_alpha   90.00
_cell.angle_beta   90.00
_cell.angle_gamma   90.00
#
_symmetry.space_group_name_H-M   'P 1'
#
loop_
_entity.id
_entity.type
_entity.pdbx_description
1 polymer ?
#
loop_
_entity_poly.entity_id
_entity_poly.type
_entity_poly.pdbx_seq_one_letter_code
_entity_poly.pdbx_strand_id
1 'polypeptide(L)'
;MVGEDPYLISDLDRRGRRRSFVERYDPSLKTMIPVRPYARLAPNPMDDAGLLSFATFSWLTPVMVQGYKHTLTVDTLPPLSPYDSSNTNAKGFRILWDEEVEKVGPEKASLGRVVWKFQRTRVLMAIVANILCIVMAAIGPTILLHQILQQTESTSRNVWVGTGLCIALFATEFTKVLFWALAWAINYRTAIRLKVAVSTLVFENLVSFKMLTHISVGEVLNILSSDSYPLFEAALFCPLPATIPILTAVCAVYAFFILGPTALIGISVYAVFIPIQMFMAKLSSAFRRSAISVTDKRVQTMNEFVTCIKLIKMYAWEKSFTKTIQDIRKRERKLLEKAAFVQSGNSALAPIASTEAIVLTFTCHILLRRELTASVAFSVIAMFNVMKFSIAILPFSVKAMSEVNVSLRRMKKILIAKSPPSYITQPEDPDTVLLLANATLTWEQEAGTKSNLKKVENEQKQQRLEAYRLSPSAQEVTGPEQHGGSCKPVLQNISFAVRKGKILGICGNVGSGKSSLIAALLGQMRLQHGVVAVGGTLACVSQQAWIFHGNVRENILFGEKYDHQRYQHTVRVCALQDDLSSLPYRDLTEVGERGLNLSGGQKQRISLARAVYSDREVYLLDDPLSAVDAHVGKHVFEECIKKTLRGKTVVLVTHQLQFLESCDEVILLEVGEICEKGTHQELMEERGCYAKLVHSLRGLQFKDPEHIYNAAMVEALKESPAERDEGAGTTRV
;
A
#
# COMPACT_ATOMS: atom_id res chain seq x y z
N MET A 1 -12.80 15.68 19.76
CA MET A 1 -12.06 16.41 20.80
C MET A 1 -10.60 16.40 20.39
N VAL A 2 -10.09 17.54 19.95
CA VAL A 2 -8.67 17.73 19.63
C VAL A 2 -7.99 18.05 20.96
N GLY A 3 -7.32 17.07 21.56
CA GLY A 3 -6.47 17.32 22.71
C GLY A 3 -5.27 18.14 22.25
N GLU A 4 -4.96 19.21 22.99
CA GLU A 4 -3.75 19.99 22.81
C GLU A 4 -2.52 19.10 23.01
N ASP A 5 -1.81 18.75 21.93
CA ASP A 5 -0.57 17.98 21.98
C ASP A 5 0.60 18.86 22.48
N PRO A 6 1.20 18.61 23.67
CA PRO A 6 2.28 19.44 24.21
C PRO A 6 3.67 19.11 23.64
N TYR A 7 3.80 18.24 22.63
CA TYR A 7 5.11 17.75 22.16
C TYR A 7 5.28 17.88 20.65
N LEU A 8 5.21 19.12 20.14
CA LEU A 8 5.75 19.46 18.82
C LEU A 8 7.27 19.26 18.84
N ILE A 9 7.75 18.13 18.33
CA ILE A 9 9.17 17.90 18.05
C ILE A 9 9.33 17.91 16.53
N SER A 10 9.34 19.11 15.98
CA SER A 10 9.96 19.37 14.70
C SER A 10 11.45 19.68 14.93
N ASP A 11 12.32 19.48 13.92
CA ASP A 11 13.73 19.94 13.95
C ASP A 11 13.83 21.46 14.18
N LEU A 12 12.70 22.16 14.05
CA LEU A 12 12.49 23.55 14.35
C LEU A 12 11.85 23.69 15.75
N ASP A 13 12.43 24.54 16.57
CA ASP A 13 11.86 25.02 17.81
C ASP A 13 10.53 25.78 17.55
N ARG A 14 9.75 26.12 18.59
CA ARG A 14 8.45 26.83 18.49
C ARG A 14 8.46 28.09 17.59
N ARG A 15 9.64 28.62 17.27
CA ARG A 15 9.89 29.82 16.43
C ARG A 15 10.48 29.52 15.05
N GLY A 16 10.51 28.27 14.58
CA GLY A 16 11.09 27.96 13.27
C GLY A 16 12.63 27.93 13.25
N ARG A 17 13.32 27.79 14.39
CA ARG A 17 14.79 27.73 14.47
C ARG A 17 15.29 26.32 14.70
N ARG A 18 16.38 25.92 14.03
CA ARG A 18 16.98 24.59 14.19
C ARG A 18 17.38 24.35 15.66
N ARG A 19 16.86 23.30 16.29
CA ARG A 19 17.23 22.94 17.68
C ARG A 19 18.72 22.68 17.82
N SER A 20 19.29 23.00 18.98
CA SER A 20 20.68 22.70 19.29
C SER A 20 20.93 21.19 19.35
N PHE A 21 22.18 20.76 19.17
CA PHE A 21 22.54 19.32 19.23
C PHE A 21 22.10 18.67 20.54
N VAL A 22 22.30 19.38 21.67
CA VAL A 22 21.93 18.89 23.00
C VAL A 22 20.41 18.72 23.11
N GLU A 23 19.61 19.71 22.71
CA GLU A 23 18.15 19.61 22.75
C GLU A 23 17.57 18.52 21.82
N ARG A 24 18.22 18.30 20.68
CA ARG A 24 17.78 17.30 19.70
C ARG A 24 18.02 15.87 20.19
N TYR A 25 19.14 15.63 20.87
CA TYR A 25 19.57 14.31 21.30
C TYR A 25 19.37 14.06 22.80
N ASP A 26 18.93 15.04 23.59
CA ASP A 26 18.70 14.91 25.03
C ASP A 26 17.92 13.63 25.43
N PRO A 27 16.81 13.25 24.75
CA PRO A 27 16.13 11.98 25.06
C PRO A 27 16.98 10.73 24.79
N SER A 28 17.83 10.77 23.76
CA SER A 28 18.71 9.66 23.40
C SER A 28 19.96 9.61 24.29
N LEU A 29 20.49 10.77 24.70
CA LEU A 29 21.58 10.90 25.67
C LEU A 29 21.13 10.45 27.06
N LYS A 30 19.86 10.67 27.42
CA LYS A 30 19.24 10.15 28.63
C LYS A 30 19.25 8.63 28.72
N THR A 31 19.12 7.92 27.59
CA THR A 31 19.24 6.44 27.54
C THR A 31 20.70 5.95 27.63
N MET A 32 21.70 6.83 27.51
CA MET A 32 23.12 6.49 27.68
C MET A 32 23.59 6.49 29.15
N ILE A 33 22.71 6.82 30.10
CA ILE A 33 23.02 6.73 31.53
C ILE A 33 23.12 5.24 31.93
N PRO A 34 24.27 4.75 32.46
CA PRO A 34 24.56 3.33 32.58
C PRO A 34 23.57 2.57 33.48
N VAL A 35 23.30 3.08 34.67
CA VAL A 35 22.35 2.53 35.64
C VAL A 35 21.50 3.67 36.19
N ARG A 36 20.18 3.49 36.21
CA ARG A 36 19.27 4.42 36.88
C ARG A 36 18.72 3.76 38.16
N PRO A 37 19.01 4.31 39.35
CA PRO A 37 18.56 3.74 40.61
C PRO A 37 17.07 4.03 40.93
N TYR A 38 16.44 5.00 40.26
CA TYR A 38 15.03 5.35 40.47
C TYR A 38 14.25 5.36 39.15
N ALA A 39 13.08 4.71 39.14
CA ALA A 39 12.14 4.75 38.02
C ALA A 39 11.43 6.12 38.01
N ARG A 40 11.42 6.80 36.86
CA ARG A 40 10.49 7.91 36.63
C ARG A 40 9.16 7.34 36.13
N LEU A 41 8.09 8.11 36.29
CA LEU A 41 6.74 7.76 35.83
C LEU A 41 6.58 7.99 34.31
N ALA A 42 7.55 7.62 33.46
CA ALA A 42 7.27 7.66 32.03
C ALA A 42 6.16 6.65 31.71
N PRO A 43 5.19 7.02 30.84
CA PRO A 43 4.10 6.15 30.46
C PRO A 43 4.60 4.87 29.76
N ASN A 44 5.77 4.91 29.12
CA ASN A 44 6.43 3.75 28.54
C ASN A 44 7.74 3.43 29.30
N PRO A 45 7.92 2.20 29.84
CA PRO A 45 9.12 1.82 30.60
C PRO A 45 10.42 1.86 29.79
N MET A 46 10.33 1.82 28.46
CA MET A 46 11.49 1.93 27.58
C MET A 46 12.11 3.33 27.58
N ASP A 47 11.30 4.39 27.70
CA ASP A 47 11.80 5.77 27.64
C ASP A 47 12.60 6.17 28.90
N ASP A 48 12.41 5.41 29.99
CA ASP A 48 13.14 5.56 31.24
C ASP A 48 14.29 4.57 31.42
N ALA A 49 14.49 3.65 30.48
CA ALA A 49 15.55 2.66 30.55
C ALA A 49 16.95 3.32 30.52
N GLY A 50 17.82 2.94 31.47
CA GLY A 50 19.26 3.20 31.37
C GLY A 50 19.92 2.34 30.30
N LEU A 51 21.19 2.60 29.97
CA LEU A 51 21.91 1.93 28.88
C LEU A 51 21.93 0.42 29.06
N LEU A 52 22.20 -0.07 30.27
CA LEU A 52 22.22 -1.50 30.53
C LEU A 52 20.82 -2.11 30.42
N SER A 53 19.80 -1.46 30.99
CA SER A 53 18.41 -1.92 30.87
C SER A 53 17.92 -1.92 29.42
N PHE A 54 18.37 -0.96 28.62
CA PHE A 54 18.05 -0.85 27.20
C PHE A 54 18.74 -1.95 26.39
N ALA A 55 20.04 -2.17 26.62
CA ALA A 55 20.82 -3.20 25.92
C ALA A 55 20.39 -4.63 26.29
N THR A 56 20.04 -4.89 27.56
CA THR A 56 19.59 -6.22 28.02
C THR A 56 18.09 -6.45 27.85
N PHE A 57 17.34 -5.47 27.35
CA PHE A 57 15.88 -5.50 27.26
C PHE A 57 15.16 -5.75 28.60
N SER A 58 15.82 -5.46 29.73
CA SER A 58 15.26 -5.69 31.08
C SER A 58 13.98 -4.88 31.35
N TRP A 59 13.73 -3.81 30.60
CA TRP A 59 12.49 -3.02 30.71
C TRP A 59 11.25 -3.79 30.24
N LEU A 60 11.42 -4.88 29.48
CA LEU A 60 10.33 -5.74 29.00
C LEU A 60 9.94 -6.83 30.02
N THR A 61 10.82 -7.12 30.99
CA THR A 61 10.61 -8.19 31.98
C THR A 61 9.28 -8.09 32.73
N PRO A 62 8.81 -6.91 33.19
CA PRO A 62 7.52 -6.81 33.86
C PRO A 62 6.35 -7.25 32.99
N VAL A 63 6.37 -6.89 31.70
CA VAL A 63 5.34 -7.29 30.72
C VAL A 63 5.41 -8.79 30.44
N MET A 64 6.61 -9.36 30.36
CA MET A 64 6.78 -10.81 30.19
C MET A 64 6.25 -11.59 31.40
N VAL A 65 6.53 -11.12 32.62
CA VAL A 65 6.01 -11.75 33.85
C VAL A 65 4.50 -11.61 33.94
N GLN A 66 3.93 -10.46 33.55
CA GLN A 66 2.49 -10.27 33.48
C GLN A 66 1.85 -11.20 32.44
N GLY A 67 2.45 -11.34 31.26
CA GLY A 67 1.96 -12.25 30.22
C GLY A 67 2.11 -13.74 30.55
N TYR A 68 3.07 -14.07 31.41
CA TYR A 68 3.20 -15.42 31.96
C TYR A 68 2.10 -15.72 32.99
N LYS A 69 1.71 -14.73 33.80
CA LYS A 69 0.68 -14.88 34.86
C LYS A 69 -0.75 -14.71 34.34
N HIS A 70 -0.95 -13.87 33.34
CA HIS A 70 -2.25 -13.44 32.84
C HIS A 70 -2.23 -13.30 31.31
N THR A 71 -3.40 -13.44 30.68
CA THR A 71 -3.55 -13.15 29.24
C THR A 71 -3.36 -11.65 29.00
N LEU A 72 -2.42 -11.28 28.13
CA LEU A 72 -2.22 -9.88 27.73
C LEU A 72 -3.35 -9.42 26.81
N THR A 73 -4.05 -8.36 27.20
CA THR A 73 -4.98 -7.62 26.34
C THR A 73 -4.35 -6.29 25.91
N VAL A 74 -4.90 -5.66 24.87
CA VAL A 74 -4.42 -4.36 24.36
C VAL A 74 -4.35 -3.30 25.47
N ASP A 75 -5.28 -3.33 26.41
CA ASP A 75 -5.35 -2.38 27.53
C ASP A 75 -4.27 -2.62 28.60
N THR A 76 -3.72 -3.83 28.69
CA THR A 76 -2.66 -4.17 29.65
C THR A 76 -1.25 -3.85 29.14
N LEU A 77 -1.10 -3.53 27.86
CA LEU A 77 0.19 -3.19 27.28
C LEU A 77 0.59 -1.75 27.60
N PRO A 78 1.89 -1.46 27.80
CA PRO A 78 2.34 -0.10 27.97
C PRO A 78 1.96 0.77 26.77
N PRO A 79 1.52 2.03 26.98
CA PRO A 79 1.22 2.95 25.89
C PRO A 79 2.46 3.18 25.02
N LEU A 80 2.22 3.50 23.74
CA LEU A 80 3.29 3.77 22.78
C LEU A 80 4.13 4.98 23.22
N SER A 81 5.45 4.87 23.09
CA SER A 81 6.35 6.00 23.31
C SER A 81 5.99 7.16 22.36
N PRO A 82 5.93 8.42 22.84
CA PRO A 82 5.68 9.57 21.98
C PRO A 82 6.74 9.71 20.87
N TYR A 83 7.98 9.27 21.13
CA TYR A 83 9.07 9.28 20.14
C TYR A 83 8.91 8.25 19.02
N ASP A 84 8.13 7.20 19.28
CA ASP A 84 7.86 6.11 18.33
C ASP A 84 6.49 6.27 17.64
N SER A 85 5.78 7.37 17.91
CA SER A 85 4.49 7.72 17.29
C SER A 85 4.60 7.95 15.77
N SER A 86 3.53 7.62 15.04
CA SER A 86 3.46 7.83 13.59
C SER A 86 3.51 9.30 13.22
N ASN A 87 2.75 10.13 13.91
CA ASN A 87 2.61 11.56 13.61
C ASN A 87 3.96 12.30 13.68
N THR A 88 4.74 12.06 14.73
CA THR A 88 6.07 12.68 14.92
C THR A 88 7.06 12.25 13.84
N ASN A 89 7.15 10.93 13.60
CA ASN A 89 8.11 10.38 12.65
C ASN A 89 7.73 10.73 11.19
N ALA A 90 6.44 10.73 10.85
CA ALA A 90 5.94 11.11 9.54
C ALA A 90 6.20 12.59 9.23
N LYS A 91 5.89 13.50 10.18
CA LYS A 91 6.21 14.94 10.04
C LYS A 91 7.69 15.19 9.82
N GLY A 92 8.55 14.56 10.63
CA GLY A 92 10.00 14.68 10.48
C GLY A 92 10.51 14.17 9.12
N PHE A 93 9.95 13.06 8.62
CA PHE A 93 10.30 12.53 7.31
C PHE A 93 9.78 13.39 6.16
N ARG A 94 8.56 13.95 6.29
CA ARG A 94 7.94 14.85 5.31
C ARG A 94 8.78 16.10 5.06
N ILE A 95 9.25 16.76 6.13
CA ILE A 95 10.14 17.92 6.01
C ILE A 95 11.40 17.57 5.21
N LEU A 96 12.02 16.41 5.48
CA LEU A 96 13.22 15.97 4.75
C LEU A 96 12.93 15.61 3.29
N TRP A 97 11.75 15.09 3.00
CA TRP A 97 11.30 14.79 1.64
C TRP A 97 11.06 16.09 0.86
N ASP A 98 10.32 17.03 1.43
CA ASP A 98 10.00 18.32 0.82
C ASP A 98 11.29 19.13 0.55
N GLU A 99 12.25 19.15 1.50
CA GLU A 99 13.57 19.76 1.29
C GLU A 99 14.36 19.15 0.10
N GLU A 100 14.24 17.83 -0.14
CA GLU A 100 14.93 17.17 -1.26
C GLU A 100 14.23 17.48 -2.59
N VAL A 101 12.89 17.51 -2.59
CA VAL A 101 12.08 17.87 -3.76
C VAL A 101 12.33 19.32 -4.16
N GLU A 102 12.43 20.24 -3.21
CA GLU A 102 12.76 21.65 -3.47
C GLU A 102 14.16 21.82 -4.05
N LYS A 103 15.15 21.07 -3.56
CA LYS A 103 16.55 21.21 -4.00
C LYS A 103 16.85 20.64 -5.38
N VAL A 104 16.31 19.47 -5.70
CA VAL A 104 16.71 18.70 -6.90
C VAL A 104 15.56 18.62 -7.93
N GLY A 105 14.36 19.04 -7.55
CA GLY A 105 13.14 18.86 -8.32
C GLY A 105 12.52 17.46 -8.17
N PRO A 106 11.24 17.31 -8.51
CA PRO A 106 10.47 16.09 -8.25
C PRO A 106 11.01 14.85 -8.97
N GLU A 107 11.40 14.96 -10.25
CA GLU A 107 11.85 13.80 -11.02
C GLU A 107 13.19 13.24 -10.51
N LYS A 108 14.11 14.11 -10.09
CA LYS A 108 15.46 13.74 -9.62
C LYS A 108 15.54 13.47 -8.11
N ALA A 109 14.52 13.84 -7.33
CA ALA A 109 14.47 13.56 -5.89
C ALA A 109 14.65 12.06 -5.60
N SER A 110 15.51 11.72 -4.63
CA SER A 110 15.81 10.33 -4.27
C SER A 110 15.29 9.99 -2.88
N LEU A 111 14.27 9.13 -2.84
CA LEU A 111 13.71 8.65 -1.56
C LEU A 111 14.76 7.91 -0.73
N GLY A 112 15.67 7.16 -1.38
CA GLY A 112 16.77 6.48 -0.68
C GLY A 112 17.72 7.44 0.04
N ARG A 113 17.99 8.62 -0.54
CA ARG A 113 18.82 9.65 0.11
C ARG A 113 18.13 10.25 1.33
N VAL A 114 16.82 10.50 1.24
CA VAL A 114 16.01 11.00 2.35
C VAL A 114 15.94 9.97 3.49
N VAL A 115 15.74 8.70 3.15
CA VAL A 115 15.80 7.57 4.09
C VAL A 115 17.14 7.53 4.81
N TRP A 116 18.26 7.63 4.09
CA TRP A 116 19.58 7.72 4.70
C TRP A 116 19.71 8.92 5.64
N LYS A 117 19.31 10.11 5.21
CA LYS A 117 19.38 11.34 6.03
C LYS A 117 18.56 11.22 7.31
N PHE A 118 17.40 10.55 7.27
CA PHE A 118 16.53 10.33 8.43
C PHE A 118 17.17 9.40 9.48
N GLN A 119 17.87 8.35 9.07
CA GLN A 119 18.43 7.35 9.99
C GLN A 119 19.94 7.45 10.25
N ARG A 120 20.68 8.29 9.52
CA ARG A 120 22.16 8.32 9.50
C ARG A 120 22.82 8.32 10.87
N THR A 121 22.31 9.09 11.83
CA THR A 121 22.94 9.23 13.14
C THR A 121 22.76 7.97 13.98
N ARG A 122 21.61 7.30 13.85
CA ARG A 122 21.31 6.05 14.56
C ARG A 122 22.07 4.88 13.94
N VAL A 123 22.12 4.83 12.60
CA VAL A 123 22.92 3.84 11.87
C VAL A 123 24.40 3.99 12.18
N LEU A 124 24.92 5.21 12.28
CA LEU A 124 26.31 5.45 12.69
C LEU A 124 26.59 4.91 14.10
N MET A 125 25.70 5.18 15.07
CA MET A 125 25.82 4.62 16.42
C MET A 125 25.76 3.08 16.44
N ALA A 126 24.91 2.49 15.61
CA ALA A 126 24.85 1.03 15.47
C ALA A 126 26.13 0.46 14.83
N ILE A 127 26.71 1.13 13.84
CA ILE A 127 27.99 0.74 13.23
C ILE A 127 29.10 0.79 14.29
N VAL A 128 29.16 1.86 15.10
CA VAL A 128 30.15 1.97 16.19
C VAL A 128 29.99 0.83 17.21
N ALA A 129 28.75 0.55 17.65
CA ALA A 129 28.49 -0.57 18.56
C ALA A 129 28.89 -1.93 17.94
N ASN A 130 28.62 -2.15 16.65
CA ASN A 130 29.03 -3.37 15.96
C ASN A 130 30.56 -3.48 15.82
N ILE A 131 31.26 -2.37 15.55
CA ILE A 131 32.73 -2.35 15.51
C ILE A 131 33.30 -2.73 16.88
N LEU A 132 32.77 -2.15 17.97
CA LEU A 132 33.19 -2.49 19.33
C LEU A 132 32.93 -3.96 19.66
N CYS A 133 31.76 -4.49 19.27
CA CYS A 133 31.45 -5.91 19.39
C CYS A 133 32.49 -6.78 18.67
N ILE A 134 32.84 -6.43 17.43
CA ILE A 134 33.77 -7.18 16.60
C ILE A 134 35.20 -7.13 17.14
N VAL A 135 35.63 -5.97 17.63
CA VAL A 135 36.95 -5.81 18.27
C VAL A 135 37.03 -6.71 19.51
N MET A 136 36.01 -6.71 20.37
CA MET A 136 35.97 -7.62 21.53
C MET A 136 35.89 -9.10 21.13
N ALA A 137 35.15 -9.41 20.05
CA ALA A 137 35.05 -10.75 19.49
C ALA A 137 36.36 -11.27 18.89
N ALA A 138 37.21 -10.39 18.37
CA ALA A 138 38.54 -10.73 17.95
C ALA A 138 39.44 -10.95 19.18
N ILE A 139 39.57 -9.94 20.05
CA ILE A 139 40.50 -9.96 21.19
C ILE A 139 40.33 -11.21 22.09
N GLY A 140 39.10 -11.59 22.42
CA GLY A 140 38.82 -12.68 23.36
C GLY A 140 39.44 -14.02 22.93
N PRO A 141 38.95 -14.65 21.86
CA PRO A 141 39.46 -15.95 21.42
C PRO A 141 40.80 -15.90 20.68
N THR A 142 41.22 -14.77 20.10
CA THR A 142 42.46 -14.75 19.30
C THR A 142 43.69 -14.35 20.10
N ILE A 143 43.56 -13.43 21.07
CA ILE A 143 44.70 -12.94 21.88
C ILE A 143 44.71 -13.61 23.25
N LEU A 144 43.59 -13.59 23.98
CA LEU A 144 43.57 -14.10 25.35
C LEU A 144 43.68 -15.62 25.38
N LEU A 145 43.01 -16.33 24.46
CA LEU A 145 43.17 -17.79 24.35
C LEU A 145 44.62 -18.19 24.00
N HIS A 146 45.26 -17.45 23.08
CA HIS A 146 46.66 -17.68 22.72
C HIS A 146 47.58 -17.59 23.94
N GLN A 147 47.43 -16.51 24.73
CA GLN A 147 48.22 -16.28 25.93
C GLN A 147 47.94 -17.30 27.04
N ILE A 148 46.69 -17.73 27.22
CA ILE A 148 46.32 -18.78 28.19
C ILE A 148 46.98 -20.11 27.80
N LEU A 149 46.94 -20.48 26.52
CA LEU A 149 47.56 -21.71 26.04
C LEU A 149 49.09 -21.64 26.17
N GLN A 150 49.71 -20.51 25.84
CA GLN A 150 51.14 -20.32 26.00
C GLN A 150 51.61 -20.38 27.47
N GLN A 151 50.82 -19.82 28.40
CA GLN A 151 51.07 -19.94 29.84
C GLN A 151 50.98 -21.39 30.31
N THR A 152 50.05 -22.16 29.75
CA THR A 152 49.86 -23.59 30.08
C THR A 152 51.04 -24.44 29.57
N GLU A 153 51.62 -24.08 28.42
CA GLU A 153 52.81 -24.71 27.84
C GLU A 153 54.11 -24.33 28.59
N SER A 154 54.15 -23.16 29.26
CA SER A 154 55.34 -22.68 29.96
C SER A 154 55.55 -23.30 31.36
N THR A 155 56.81 -23.57 31.73
CA THR A 155 57.17 -24.20 33.02
C THR A 155 57.00 -23.26 34.23
N SER A 156 56.98 -21.94 34.04
CA SER A 156 56.83 -20.93 35.10
C SER A 156 55.35 -20.62 35.40
N ARG A 157 54.74 -21.35 36.33
CA ARG A 157 53.31 -21.24 36.68
C ARG A 157 53.02 -20.05 37.60
N ASN A 158 52.78 -18.87 37.03
CA ASN A 158 52.20 -17.74 37.78
C ASN A 158 50.67 -17.82 37.77
N VAL A 159 50.10 -18.46 38.79
CA VAL A 159 48.64 -18.70 38.93
C VAL A 159 47.82 -17.40 38.84
N TRP A 160 48.35 -16.29 39.35
CA TRP A 160 47.71 -14.97 39.29
C TRP A 160 47.55 -14.44 37.86
N VAL A 161 48.54 -14.68 36.99
CA VAL A 161 48.49 -14.26 35.58
C VAL A 161 47.47 -15.08 34.81
N GLY A 162 47.45 -16.40 35.01
CA GLY A 162 46.44 -17.28 34.42
C GLY A 162 45.01 -16.92 34.84
N THR A 163 44.80 -16.68 36.13
CA THR A 163 43.48 -16.28 36.66
C THR A 163 43.06 -14.91 36.10
N GLY A 164 43.99 -13.95 36.01
CA GLY A 164 43.76 -12.65 35.40
C GLY A 164 43.34 -12.73 33.92
N LEU A 165 43.99 -13.61 33.14
CA LEU A 165 43.65 -13.84 31.73
C LEU A 165 42.26 -14.48 31.56
N CYS A 166 41.86 -15.40 32.44
CA CYS A 166 40.51 -15.97 32.43
C CYS A 166 39.42 -14.93 32.75
N ILE A 167 39.67 -14.05 33.73
CA ILE A 167 38.76 -12.94 34.06
C ILE A 167 38.67 -11.96 32.88
N ALA A 168 39.80 -11.65 32.23
CA ALA A 168 39.82 -10.83 31.03
C ALA A 168 39.02 -11.47 29.89
N LEU A 169 39.12 -12.79 29.69
CA LEU A 169 38.35 -13.51 28.68
C LEU A 169 36.85 -13.38 28.95
N PHE A 170 36.41 -13.59 30.20
CA PHE A 170 35.02 -13.38 30.60
C PHE A 170 34.56 -11.93 30.34
N ALA A 171 35.36 -10.94 30.74
CA ALA A 171 35.02 -9.53 30.56
C ALA A 171 34.89 -9.14 29.08
N THR A 172 35.80 -9.62 28.22
CA THR A 172 35.74 -9.37 26.76
C THR A 172 34.53 -10.02 26.11
N GLU A 173 34.22 -11.27 26.46
CA GLU A 173 33.05 -12.00 25.94
C GLU A 173 31.73 -11.39 26.41
N PHE A 174 31.64 -10.98 27.68
CA PHE A 174 30.47 -10.28 28.20
C PHE A 174 30.25 -8.93 27.51
N THR A 175 31.33 -8.15 27.34
CA THR A 175 31.30 -6.85 26.68
C THR A 175 30.92 -6.98 25.20
N LYS A 176 31.40 -8.02 24.52
CA LYS A 176 30.99 -8.39 23.15
C LYS A 176 29.47 -8.57 23.07
N VAL A 177 28.89 -9.41 23.94
CA VAL A 177 27.46 -9.69 23.95
C VAL A 177 26.64 -8.43 24.25
N LEU A 178 27.11 -7.57 25.15
CA LEU A 178 26.46 -6.31 25.48
C LEU A 178 26.40 -5.37 24.26
N PHE A 179 27.51 -5.17 23.56
CA PHE A 179 27.54 -4.34 22.35
C PHE A 179 26.73 -4.93 21.20
N TRP A 180 26.71 -6.26 21.07
CA TRP A 180 25.83 -6.96 20.13
C TRP A 180 24.37 -6.63 20.40
N ALA A 181 23.92 -6.81 21.65
CA ALA A 181 22.54 -6.55 22.03
C ALA A 181 22.17 -5.07 21.86
N LEU A 182 23.07 -4.14 22.20
CA LEU A 182 22.88 -2.71 21.98
C LEU A 182 22.73 -2.36 20.49
N ALA A 183 23.57 -2.92 19.62
CA ALA A 183 23.48 -2.71 18.19
C ALA A 183 22.13 -3.17 17.62
N TRP A 184 21.65 -4.35 18.06
CA TRP A 184 20.33 -4.86 17.69
C TRP A 184 19.19 -3.97 18.21
N ALA A 185 19.25 -3.52 19.46
CA ALA A 185 18.24 -2.62 20.03
C ALA A 185 18.12 -1.31 19.23
N ILE A 186 19.25 -0.71 18.84
CA ILE A 186 19.28 0.50 18.02
C ILE A 186 18.72 0.23 16.62
N ASN A 187 19.13 -0.87 15.98
CA ASN A 187 18.69 -1.24 14.63
C ASN A 187 17.19 -1.53 14.58
N TYR A 188 16.64 -2.30 15.52
CA TYR A 188 15.20 -2.59 15.61
C TYR A 188 14.38 -1.31 15.77
N ARG A 189 14.75 -0.43 16.72
CA ARG A 189 14.01 0.81 16.94
C ARG A 189 14.08 1.74 15.73
N THR A 190 15.24 1.80 15.07
CA THR A 190 15.42 2.58 13.84
C THR A 190 14.57 2.04 12.69
N ALA A 191 14.51 0.72 12.54
CA ALA A 191 13.71 0.04 11.52
C ALA A 191 12.20 0.30 11.69
N ILE A 192 11.69 0.23 12.92
CA ILE A 192 10.27 0.54 13.21
C ILE A 192 9.95 2.00 12.86
N ARG A 193 10.77 2.95 13.33
CA ARG A 193 10.56 4.38 13.05
C ARG A 193 10.57 4.69 11.56
N LEU A 194 11.54 4.12 10.82
CA LEU A 194 11.63 4.32 9.38
C LEU A 194 10.40 3.76 8.66
N LYS A 195 10.01 2.52 8.97
CA LYS A 195 8.84 1.86 8.39
C LYS A 195 7.59 2.70 8.59
N VAL A 196 7.31 3.09 9.84
CA VAL A 196 6.11 3.85 10.20
C VAL A 196 6.10 5.23 9.53
N ALA A 197 7.24 5.94 9.51
CA ALA A 197 7.34 7.27 8.90
C ALA A 197 6.98 7.23 7.40
N VAL A 198 7.60 6.32 6.66
CA VAL A 198 7.40 6.20 5.21
C VAL A 198 5.99 5.72 4.89
N SER A 199 5.48 4.70 5.59
CA SER A 199 4.12 4.19 5.36
C SER A 199 3.05 5.24 5.64
N THR A 200 3.20 6.02 6.72
CA THR A 200 2.25 7.09 7.06
C THR A 200 2.25 8.19 6.01
N LEU A 201 3.43 8.65 5.55
CA LEU A 201 3.53 9.67 4.51
C LEU A 201 2.92 9.20 3.18
N VAL A 202 3.18 7.95 2.78
CA VAL A 202 2.58 7.36 1.58
C VAL A 202 1.06 7.28 1.72
N PHE A 203 0.55 6.89 2.90
CA PHE A 203 -0.88 6.85 3.17
C PHE A 203 -1.53 8.24 3.13
N GLU A 204 -0.93 9.26 3.76
CA GLU A 204 -1.43 10.65 3.72
C GLU A 204 -1.50 11.18 2.29
N ASN A 205 -0.46 10.94 1.48
CA ASN A 205 -0.46 11.34 0.08
C ASN A 205 -1.51 10.56 -0.73
N LEU A 206 -1.73 9.28 -0.43
CA LEU A 206 -2.76 8.48 -1.11
C LEU A 206 -4.17 9.02 -0.86
N VAL A 207 -4.48 9.36 0.40
CA VAL A 207 -5.77 9.94 0.79
C VAL A 207 -5.96 11.34 0.18
N SER A 208 -4.88 12.05 -0.17
CA SER A 208 -4.95 13.35 -0.82
C SER A 208 -5.34 13.31 -2.31
N PHE A 209 -5.28 12.13 -2.96
CA PHE A 209 -5.68 12.00 -4.36
C PHE A 209 -7.20 12.01 -4.51
N LYS A 210 -7.70 12.92 -5.35
CA LYS A 210 -9.13 12.95 -5.76
C LYS A 210 -9.48 11.82 -6.75
N MET A 211 -8.49 11.32 -7.48
CA MET A 211 -8.65 10.29 -8.50
C MET A 211 -7.44 9.32 -8.46
N LEU A 212 -7.70 8.03 -8.31
CA LEU A 212 -6.72 6.94 -8.43
C LEU A 212 -6.97 6.10 -9.69
N THR A 213 -6.89 6.70 -10.88
CA THR A 213 -7.02 5.93 -12.14
C THR A 213 -5.74 5.18 -12.52
N HIS A 214 -4.58 5.70 -12.10
CA HIS A 214 -3.27 5.15 -12.51
C HIS A 214 -2.69 4.10 -11.57
N ILE A 215 -3.31 3.86 -10.41
CA ILE A 215 -2.82 2.93 -9.37
C ILE A 215 -4.00 2.09 -8.88
N SER A 216 -3.86 0.76 -8.95
CA SER A 216 -4.92 -0.13 -8.47
C SER A 216 -4.99 -0.15 -6.94
N VAL A 217 -6.19 -0.41 -6.38
CA VAL A 217 -6.37 -0.58 -4.92
C VAL A 217 -5.49 -1.71 -4.38
N GLY A 218 -5.33 -2.79 -5.15
CA GLY A 218 -4.43 -3.89 -4.81
C GLY A 218 -2.96 -3.47 -4.74
N GLU A 219 -2.50 -2.63 -5.67
CA GLU A 219 -1.15 -2.07 -5.64
C GLU A 219 -0.92 -1.17 -4.42
N VAL A 220 -1.91 -0.33 -4.06
CA VAL A 220 -1.86 0.49 -2.83
C VAL A 220 -1.74 -0.39 -1.58
N LEU A 221 -2.60 -1.40 -1.45
CA LEU A 221 -2.58 -2.32 -0.32
C LEU A 221 -1.25 -3.06 -0.24
N ASN A 222 -0.71 -3.52 -1.37
CA ASN A 222 0.59 -4.19 -1.42
C ASN A 222 1.72 -3.24 -0.98
N ILE A 223 1.67 -1.97 -1.36
CA ILE A 223 2.69 -0.98 -0.98
C ILE A 223 2.69 -0.71 0.53
N LEU A 224 1.51 -0.61 1.14
CA LEU A 224 1.40 -0.32 2.58
C LEU A 224 1.68 -1.56 3.44
N SER A 225 1.21 -2.74 3.02
CA SER A 225 1.34 -3.98 3.80
C SER A 225 2.66 -4.73 3.54
N SER A 226 3.01 -4.96 2.27
CA SER A 226 4.13 -5.80 1.88
C SER A 226 5.42 -5.00 1.70
N ASP A 227 5.38 -3.88 0.97
CA ASP A 227 6.58 -3.08 0.68
C ASP A 227 7.13 -2.30 1.87
N SER A 228 6.34 -2.14 2.93
CA SER A 228 6.82 -1.55 4.18
C SER A 228 7.74 -2.49 4.96
N TYR A 229 7.67 -3.81 4.75
CA TYR A 229 8.49 -4.78 5.45
C TYR A 229 9.95 -4.85 4.96
N PRO A 230 10.26 -4.80 3.65
CA PRO A 230 11.63 -4.64 3.15
C PRO A 230 12.36 -3.40 3.71
N LEU A 231 11.66 -2.29 3.97
CA LEU A 231 12.25 -1.12 4.63
C LEU A 231 12.74 -1.45 6.05
N PHE A 232 11.96 -2.25 6.77
CA PHE A 232 12.31 -2.71 8.10
C PHE A 232 13.53 -3.66 8.04
N GLU A 233 13.52 -4.67 7.16
CA GLU A 233 14.66 -5.58 7.00
C GLU A 233 15.94 -4.85 6.58
N ALA A 234 15.83 -3.86 5.68
CA ALA A 234 17.00 -3.09 5.23
C ALA A 234 17.62 -2.25 6.35
N ALA A 235 16.81 -1.55 7.15
CA ALA A 235 17.31 -0.80 8.30
C ALA A 235 17.94 -1.72 9.37
N LEU A 236 17.47 -2.97 9.48
CA LEU A 236 17.98 -3.96 10.43
C LEU A 236 19.33 -4.56 10.00
N PHE A 237 19.44 -5.00 8.75
CA PHE A 237 20.59 -5.78 8.27
C PHE A 237 21.65 -4.97 7.54
N CYS A 238 21.29 -3.93 6.77
CA CYS A 238 22.26 -3.18 5.96
C CYS A 238 23.41 -2.49 6.74
N PRO A 239 23.27 -2.10 8.02
CA PRO A 239 24.41 -1.60 8.81
C PRO A 239 25.47 -2.67 9.12
N LEU A 240 25.11 -3.95 9.16
CA LEU A 240 26.01 -5.03 9.62
C LEU A 240 27.19 -5.27 8.65
N PRO A 241 27.00 -5.34 7.31
CA PRO A 241 28.11 -5.52 6.37
C PRO A 241 29.19 -4.44 6.40
N ALA A 242 28.87 -3.22 6.87
CA ALA A 242 29.85 -2.13 6.96
C ALA A 242 31.05 -2.48 7.85
N THR A 243 30.87 -3.45 8.74
CA THR A 243 31.92 -3.92 9.66
C THR A 243 32.78 -5.06 9.11
N ILE A 244 32.36 -5.70 8.01
CA ILE A 244 33.05 -6.86 7.41
C ILE A 244 34.48 -6.49 6.96
N PRO A 245 34.74 -5.38 6.23
CA PRO A 245 36.09 -5.05 5.78
C PRO A 245 37.05 -4.81 6.95
N ILE A 246 36.55 -4.19 8.03
CA ILE A 246 37.32 -3.92 9.25
C ILE A 246 37.70 -5.24 9.92
N LEU A 247 36.73 -6.15 10.09
CA LEU A 247 36.98 -7.47 10.67
C LEU A 247 37.96 -8.28 9.82
N THR A 248 37.76 -8.33 8.50
CA THR A 248 38.68 -9.05 7.59
C THR A 248 40.09 -8.48 7.67
N ALA A 249 40.25 -7.16 7.73
CA ALA A 249 41.57 -6.52 7.85
C ALA A 249 42.24 -6.85 9.20
N VAL A 250 41.51 -6.75 10.31
CA VAL A 250 42.05 -7.07 11.66
C VAL A 250 42.46 -8.54 11.76
N CYS A 251 41.59 -9.46 11.32
CA CYS A 251 41.92 -10.89 11.27
C CYS A 251 43.10 -11.17 10.33
N ALA A 252 43.16 -10.52 9.17
CA ALA A 252 44.25 -10.72 8.22
C ALA A 252 45.61 -10.30 8.78
N VAL A 253 45.68 -9.11 9.40
CA VAL A 253 46.89 -8.59 10.03
C VAL A 253 47.33 -9.49 11.18
N TYR A 254 46.40 -9.90 12.05
CA TYR A 254 46.71 -10.77 13.18
C TYR A 254 47.17 -12.17 12.74
N ALA A 255 46.50 -12.75 11.73
CA ALA A 255 46.90 -14.02 11.13
C ALA A 255 48.30 -13.95 10.56
N PHE A 256 48.64 -12.85 9.90
CA PHE A 256 49.96 -12.62 9.32
C PHE A 256 51.05 -12.55 10.39
N PHE A 257 50.77 -11.96 11.56
CA PHE A 257 51.73 -11.95 12.66
C PHE A 257 51.98 -13.34 13.27
N ILE A 258 50.95 -14.19 13.36
CA ILE A 258 51.06 -15.51 13.98
C ILE A 258 51.66 -16.56 13.01
N LEU A 259 51.14 -16.66 11.80
CA LEU A 259 51.49 -17.71 10.83
C LEU A 259 52.52 -17.24 9.79
N GLY A 260 52.77 -15.94 9.70
CA GLY A 260 53.53 -15.33 8.61
C GLY A 260 52.78 -15.39 7.27
N PRO A 261 53.50 -15.48 6.14
CA PRO A 261 52.91 -15.49 4.80
C PRO A 261 51.84 -16.56 4.53
N THR A 262 51.83 -17.68 5.27
CA THR A 262 50.85 -18.75 5.04
C THR A 262 49.42 -18.34 5.40
N ALA A 263 49.24 -17.30 6.21
CA ALA A 263 47.93 -16.72 6.51
C ALA A 263 47.20 -16.18 5.26
N LEU A 264 47.94 -15.75 4.24
CA LEU A 264 47.37 -15.22 2.99
C LEU A 264 46.54 -16.26 2.25
N ILE A 265 46.83 -17.55 2.42
CA ILE A 265 46.08 -18.64 1.79
C ILE A 265 44.67 -18.68 2.35
N GLY A 266 44.52 -18.71 3.68
CA GLY A 266 43.20 -18.66 4.32
C GLY A 266 42.42 -17.40 3.91
N ILE A 267 43.05 -16.23 3.91
CA ILE A 267 42.41 -14.97 3.49
C ILE A 267 41.96 -15.03 2.02
N SER A 268 42.77 -15.64 1.14
CA SER A 268 42.43 -15.80 -0.27
C SER A 268 41.20 -16.69 -0.49
N VAL A 269 41.01 -17.73 0.34
CA VAL A 269 39.80 -18.55 0.34
C VAL A 269 38.57 -17.68 0.65
N TYR A 270 38.61 -16.87 1.70
CA TYR A 270 37.50 -15.95 2.02
C TYR A 270 37.24 -14.95 0.88
N ALA A 271 38.30 -14.41 0.26
CA ALA A 271 38.17 -13.48 -0.86
C ALA A 271 37.49 -14.11 -2.09
N VAL A 272 37.69 -15.41 -2.35
CA VAL A 272 37.05 -16.18 -3.44
C VAL A 272 35.60 -16.55 -3.11
N PHE A 273 35.32 -16.90 -1.86
CA PHE A 273 33.99 -17.32 -1.44
C PHE A 273 32.97 -16.17 -1.34
N ILE A 274 33.41 -14.95 -1.02
CA ILE A 274 32.55 -13.75 -0.97
C ILE A 274 31.82 -13.48 -2.31
N PRO A 275 32.46 -13.41 -3.48
CA PRO A 275 31.77 -13.20 -4.76
C PRO A 275 30.85 -14.37 -5.15
N ILE A 276 31.25 -15.62 -4.85
CA ILE A 276 30.40 -16.81 -5.07
C ILE A 276 29.11 -16.68 -4.26
N GLN A 277 29.22 -16.30 -2.98
CA GLN A 277 28.08 -16.10 -2.11
C GLN A 277 27.18 -14.95 -2.58
N MET A 278 27.76 -13.83 -3.04
CA MET A 278 26.98 -12.73 -3.62
C MET A 278 26.22 -13.14 -4.88
N PHE A 279 26.83 -13.96 -5.74
CA PHE A 279 26.17 -14.51 -6.92
C PHE A 279 25.01 -15.45 -6.54
N MET A 280 25.23 -16.40 -5.63
CA MET A 280 24.20 -17.30 -5.12
C MET A 280 23.04 -16.55 -4.45
N ALA A 281 23.34 -15.49 -3.68
CA ALA A 281 22.34 -14.63 -3.06
C ALA A 281 21.50 -13.88 -4.10
N LYS A 282 22.12 -13.34 -5.16
CA LYS A 282 21.39 -12.70 -6.29
C LYS A 282 20.50 -13.69 -7.02
N LEU A 283 20.99 -14.91 -7.25
CA LEU A 283 20.23 -15.97 -7.91
C LEU A 283 19.02 -16.41 -7.06
N SER A 284 19.20 -16.59 -5.75
CA SER A 284 18.11 -16.86 -4.82
C SER A 284 17.05 -15.75 -4.83
N SER A 285 17.48 -14.48 -4.81
CA SER A 285 16.58 -13.32 -4.91
C SER A 285 15.83 -13.28 -6.25
N ALA A 286 16.46 -13.67 -7.37
CA ALA A 286 15.80 -13.75 -8.66
C ALA A 286 14.68 -14.81 -8.69
N PHE A 287 14.97 -16.04 -8.23
CA PHE A 287 13.94 -17.08 -8.13
C PHE A 287 12.82 -16.71 -7.16
N ARG A 288 13.15 -16.08 -6.03
CA ARG A 288 12.16 -15.61 -5.05
C ARG A 288 11.27 -14.51 -5.63
N ARG A 289 11.80 -13.57 -6.43
CA ARG A 289 11.00 -12.58 -7.17
C ARG A 289 10.02 -13.24 -8.14
N SER A 290 10.46 -14.24 -8.90
CA SER A 290 9.59 -15.00 -9.80
C SER A 290 8.54 -15.82 -9.04
N ALA A 291 8.86 -16.33 -7.85
CA ALA A 291 7.88 -17.01 -7.00
C ALA A 291 6.81 -16.03 -6.50
N ILE A 292 7.21 -14.85 -6.01
CA ILE A 292 6.31 -13.81 -5.52
C ILE A 292 5.31 -13.38 -6.61
N SER A 293 5.73 -13.22 -7.87
CA SER A 293 4.78 -12.85 -8.94
C SER A 293 3.72 -13.92 -9.21
N VAL A 294 4.04 -15.20 -9.05
CA VAL A 294 3.07 -16.30 -9.14
C VAL A 294 2.17 -16.34 -7.90
N THR A 295 2.72 -16.09 -6.71
CA THR A 295 1.94 -15.97 -5.47
C THR A 295 0.93 -14.83 -5.55
N ASP A 296 1.33 -13.66 -6.06
CA ASP A 296 0.44 -12.52 -6.27
C ASP A 296 -0.71 -12.88 -7.21
N LYS A 297 -0.41 -13.57 -8.32
CA LYS A 297 -1.45 -14.06 -9.24
C LYS A 297 -2.42 -15.03 -8.55
N ARG A 298 -1.92 -15.94 -7.71
CA ARG A 298 -2.75 -16.87 -6.93
C ARG A 298 -3.67 -16.13 -5.97
N VAL A 299 -3.14 -15.18 -5.21
CA VAL A 299 -3.90 -14.40 -4.22
C VAL A 299 -4.96 -13.55 -4.92
N GLN A 300 -4.64 -12.91 -6.05
CA GLN A 300 -5.60 -12.17 -6.85
C GLN A 300 -6.74 -13.07 -7.31
N THR A 301 -6.43 -14.19 -7.98
CA THR A 301 -7.44 -15.13 -8.50
C THR A 301 -8.29 -15.73 -7.36
N MET A 302 -7.68 -16.01 -6.20
CA MET A 302 -8.41 -16.48 -5.03
C MET A 302 -9.37 -15.41 -4.49
N ASN A 303 -8.96 -14.14 -4.45
CA ASN A 303 -9.81 -13.05 -3.99
C ASN A 303 -11.00 -12.79 -4.95
N GLU A 304 -10.76 -12.88 -6.26
CA GLU A 304 -11.81 -12.83 -7.29
C GLU A 304 -12.84 -13.96 -7.07
N PHE A 305 -12.38 -15.19 -6.80
CA PHE A 305 -13.29 -16.32 -6.56
C PHE A 305 -14.04 -16.22 -5.24
N VAL A 306 -13.40 -15.76 -4.16
CA VAL A 306 -14.05 -15.53 -2.86
C VAL A 306 -15.13 -14.45 -2.99
N THR A 307 -14.87 -13.39 -3.75
CA THR A 307 -15.85 -12.33 -4.02
C THR A 307 -17.09 -12.88 -4.74
N CYS A 308 -16.89 -13.81 -5.67
CA CYS A 308 -17.95 -14.44 -6.45
C CYS A 308 -18.44 -15.79 -5.87
N ILE A 309 -18.16 -16.09 -4.59
CA ILE A 309 -18.38 -17.44 -4.01
C ILE A 309 -19.84 -17.92 -4.12
N LYS A 310 -20.81 -17.00 -4.02
CA LYS A 310 -22.23 -17.34 -4.14
C LYS A 310 -22.56 -17.85 -5.54
N LEU A 311 -22.07 -17.18 -6.58
CA LEU A 311 -22.27 -17.59 -7.98
C LEU A 311 -21.59 -18.93 -8.26
N ILE A 312 -20.35 -19.10 -7.79
CA ILE A 312 -19.60 -20.35 -7.96
C ILE A 312 -20.37 -21.53 -7.36
N LYS A 313 -20.93 -21.36 -6.16
CA LYS A 313 -21.77 -22.39 -5.51
C LYS A 313 -23.10 -22.62 -6.21
N MET A 314 -23.75 -21.55 -6.69
CA MET A 314 -25.01 -21.63 -7.41
C MET A 314 -24.89 -22.46 -8.70
N TYR A 315 -23.75 -22.34 -9.40
CA TYR A 315 -23.47 -23.09 -10.63
C TYR A 315 -22.64 -24.38 -10.42
N ALA A 316 -22.34 -24.76 -9.17
CA ALA A 316 -21.53 -25.93 -8.83
C ALA A 316 -20.14 -25.98 -9.52
N TRP A 317 -19.50 -24.81 -9.68
CA TRP A 317 -18.22 -24.68 -10.39
C TRP A 317 -16.99 -24.92 -9.50
N GLU A 318 -17.16 -25.37 -8.25
CA GLU A 318 -16.07 -25.44 -7.25
C GLU A 318 -14.89 -26.30 -7.72
N LYS A 319 -15.16 -27.42 -8.38
CA LYS A 319 -14.11 -28.34 -8.86
C LYS A 319 -13.22 -27.69 -9.93
N SER A 320 -13.83 -26.97 -10.87
CA SER A 320 -13.11 -26.29 -11.96
C SER A 320 -12.18 -25.19 -11.42
N PHE A 321 -12.72 -24.34 -10.53
CA PHE A 321 -11.95 -23.28 -9.89
C PHE A 321 -10.86 -23.80 -8.96
N THR A 322 -11.13 -24.89 -8.23
CA THR A 322 -10.12 -25.55 -7.37
C THR A 322 -8.94 -26.07 -8.19
N LYS A 323 -9.21 -26.71 -9.35
CA LYS A 323 -8.15 -27.20 -10.24
C LYS A 323 -7.28 -26.06 -10.75
N THR A 324 -7.89 -24.93 -11.13
CA THR A 324 -7.16 -23.73 -11.55
C THR A 324 -6.19 -23.22 -10.47
N ILE A 325 -6.64 -23.14 -9.21
CA ILE A 325 -5.78 -22.75 -8.08
C ILE A 325 -4.66 -23.77 -7.87
N GLN A 326 -4.95 -25.06 -7.95
CA GLN A 326 -3.94 -26.11 -7.78
C GLN A 326 -2.84 -26.01 -8.85
N ASP A 327 -3.16 -25.72 -10.10
CA ASP A 327 -2.18 -25.61 -11.18
C ASP A 327 -1.29 -24.35 -11.03
N ILE A 328 -1.84 -23.25 -10.52
CA ILE A 328 -1.03 -22.08 -10.11
C ILE A 328 -0.10 -22.48 -8.96
N ARG A 329 -0.62 -23.17 -7.93
CA ARG A 329 0.16 -23.59 -6.76
C ARG A 329 1.28 -24.58 -7.10
N LYS A 330 1.09 -25.47 -8.07
CA LYS A 330 2.17 -26.35 -8.57
C LYS A 330 3.33 -25.56 -9.17
N ARG A 331 3.05 -24.49 -9.93
CA ARG A 331 4.07 -23.59 -10.48
C ARG A 331 4.78 -22.80 -9.39
N GLU A 332 4.02 -22.25 -8.44
CA GLU A 332 4.54 -21.56 -7.25
C GLU A 332 5.50 -22.46 -6.45
N ARG A 333 5.07 -23.68 -6.15
CA ARG A 333 5.87 -24.67 -5.43
C ARG A 333 7.20 -24.96 -6.12
N LYS A 334 7.20 -25.22 -7.44
CA LYS A 334 8.44 -25.49 -8.21
C LYS A 334 9.44 -24.33 -8.13
N LEU A 335 8.97 -23.09 -8.15
CA LEU A 335 9.83 -21.90 -8.04
C LEU A 335 10.37 -21.73 -6.61
N LEU A 336 9.53 -21.93 -5.61
CA LEU A 336 9.94 -21.90 -4.19
C LEU A 336 10.96 -23.01 -3.88
N GLU A 337 10.76 -24.22 -4.39
CA GLU A 337 11.72 -25.32 -4.25
C GLU A 337 13.08 -24.96 -4.85
N LYS A 338 13.12 -24.43 -6.09
CA LYS A 338 14.36 -23.95 -6.71
C LYS A 338 15.04 -22.85 -5.88
N ALA A 339 14.27 -21.89 -5.39
CA ALA A 339 14.80 -20.82 -4.53
C ALA A 339 15.37 -21.37 -3.22
N ALA A 340 14.70 -22.35 -2.61
CA ALA A 340 15.11 -23.00 -1.38
C ALA A 340 16.39 -23.82 -1.56
N PHE A 341 16.54 -24.56 -2.68
CA PHE A 341 17.79 -25.27 -2.99
C PHE A 341 18.97 -24.30 -3.11
N VAL A 342 18.82 -23.20 -3.86
CA VAL A 342 19.87 -22.18 -3.99
C VAL A 342 20.17 -21.52 -2.64
N GLN A 343 19.15 -21.19 -1.85
CA GLN A 343 19.32 -20.59 -0.52
C GLN A 343 20.03 -21.55 0.46
N SER A 344 19.72 -22.84 0.39
CA SER A 344 20.35 -23.87 1.23
C SER A 344 21.83 -24.01 0.89
N GLY A 345 22.17 -24.07 -0.40
CA GLY A 345 23.56 -24.06 -0.86
C GLY A 345 24.31 -22.80 -0.43
N ASN A 346 23.66 -21.63 -0.53
CA ASN A 346 24.23 -20.36 -0.10
C ASN A 346 24.50 -20.29 1.43
N SER A 347 23.66 -20.93 2.23
CA SER A 347 23.81 -20.98 3.69
C SER A 347 24.88 -21.99 4.12
N ALA A 348 25.04 -23.09 3.39
CA ALA A 348 26.09 -24.08 3.58
C ALA A 348 27.49 -23.55 3.22
N LEU A 349 27.55 -22.52 2.37
CA LEU A 349 28.82 -21.95 1.90
C LEU A 349 29.67 -21.34 3.03
N ALA A 350 29.04 -20.78 4.07
CA ALA A 350 29.74 -20.17 5.20
C ALA A 350 30.56 -21.17 6.06
N PRO A 351 29.99 -22.28 6.56
CA PRO A 351 30.79 -23.30 7.25
C PRO A 351 31.82 -23.98 6.33
N ILE A 352 31.52 -24.17 5.04
CA ILE A 352 32.46 -24.75 4.07
C ILE A 352 33.68 -23.84 3.91
N ALA A 353 33.48 -22.55 3.62
CA ALA A 353 34.57 -21.58 3.44
C ALA A 353 35.50 -21.52 4.67
N SER A 354 34.93 -21.56 5.87
CA SER A 354 35.70 -21.55 7.12
C SER A 354 36.53 -22.82 7.30
N THR A 355 35.96 -23.98 7.01
CA THR A 355 36.64 -25.27 7.17
C THR A 355 37.77 -25.41 6.16
N GLU A 356 37.51 -25.09 4.89
CA GLU A 356 38.50 -25.09 3.81
C GLU A 356 39.65 -24.12 4.09
N ALA A 357 39.35 -22.90 4.55
CA ALA A 357 40.38 -21.94 4.90
C ALA A 357 41.30 -22.45 6.02
N ILE A 358 40.76 -23.10 7.05
CA ILE A 358 41.54 -23.71 8.14
C ILE A 358 42.43 -24.84 7.59
N VAL A 359 41.83 -25.79 6.86
CA VAL A 359 42.53 -26.98 6.34
C VAL A 359 43.65 -26.59 5.38
N LEU A 360 43.38 -25.70 4.42
CA LEU A 360 44.38 -25.24 3.44
C LEU A 360 45.51 -24.45 4.10
N THR A 361 45.20 -23.59 5.08
CA THR A 361 46.21 -22.81 5.80
C THR A 361 47.17 -23.71 6.57
N PHE A 362 46.64 -24.68 7.34
CA PHE A 362 47.49 -25.60 8.10
C PHE A 362 48.25 -26.58 7.22
N THR A 363 47.62 -27.11 6.17
CA THR A 363 48.29 -28.02 5.22
C THR A 363 49.49 -27.33 4.57
N CYS A 364 49.32 -26.10 4.08
CA CYS A 364 50.43 -25.37 3.48
C CYS A 364 51.51 -25.00 4.50
N HIS A 365 51.12 -24.64 5.73
CA HIS A 365 52.07 -24.34 6.80
C HIS A 365 52.95 -25.54 7.17
N ILE A 366 52.35 -26.74 7.25
CA ILE A 366 53.07 -28.00 7.49
C ILE A 366 53.96 -28.36 6.29
N LEU A 367 53.47 -28.21 5.05
CA LEU A 367 54.26 -28.48 3.84
C LEU A 367 55.50 -27.56 3.71
N LEU A 368 55.40 -26.32 4.18
CA LEU A 368 56.51 -25.36 4.25
C LEU A 368 57.46 -25.63 5.44
N ARG A 369 57.29 -26.76 6.15
CA ARG A 369 58.09 -27.19 7.31
C ARG A 369 58.18 -26.13 8.41
N ARG A 370 57.10 -25.37 8.63
CA ARG A 370 57.00 -24.43 9.75
C ARG A 370 56.43 -25.13 10.98
N GLU A 371 56.90 -24.74 12.16
CA GLU A 371 56.42 -25.29 13.42
C GLU A 371 55.01 -24.79 13.74
N LEU A 372 54.11 -25.72 14.03
CA LEU A 372 52.73 -25.43 14.40
C LEU A 372 52.51 -25.81 15.88
N THR A 373 52.54 -24.83 16.77
CA THR A 373 52.20 -25.04 18.19
C THR A 373 50.69 -25.08 18.41
N ALA A 374 50.24 -25.72 19.50
CA ALA A 374 48.82 -25.80 19.83
C ALA A 374 48.23 -24.40 20.08
N SER A 375 48.95 -23.55 20.80
CA SER A 375 48.60 -22.13 21.03
C SER A 375 48.35 -21.35 19.73
N VAL A 376 49.14 -21.59 18.68
CA VAL A 376 48.95 -20.97 17.35
C VAL A 376 47.74 -21.57 16.63
N ALA A 377 47.63 -22.90 16.58
CA ALA A 377 46.56 -23.58 15.85
C ALA A 377 45.15 -23.21 16.39
N PHE A 378 44.94 -23.28 17.71
CA PHE A 378 43.63 -22.97 18.30
C PHE A 378 43.22 -21.50 18.11
N SER A 379 44.19 -20.58 18.15
CA SER A 379 43.94 -19.14 17.96
C SER A 379 43.52 -18.83 16.52
N VAL A 380 44.15 -19.49 15.54
CA VAL A 380 43.82 -19.35 14.11
C VAL A 380 42.45 -19.95 13.80
N ILE A 381 42.12 -21.12 14.37
CA ILE A 381 40.78 -21.73 14.26
C ILE A 381 39.71 -20.76 14.81
N ALA A 382 39.96 -20.19 15.99
CA ALA A 382 39.03 -19.25 16.61
C ALA A 382 38.84 -17.98 15.75
N MET A 383 39.92 -17.44 15.18
CA MET A 383 39.89 -16.30 14.28
C MET A 383 39.07 -16.56 12.99
N PHE A 384 39.27 -17.71 12.33
CA PHE A 384 38.49 -18.08 11.15
C PHE A 384 36.99 -18.30 11.48
N ASN A 385 36.69 -18.84 12.66
CA ASN A 385 35.31 -18.96 13.14
C ASN A 385 34.62 -17.59 13.36
N VAL A 386 35.33 -16.56 13.81
CA VAL A 386 34.78 -15.19 13.89
C VAL A 386 34.46 -14.66 12.48
N MET A 387 35.33 -14.93 11.50
CA MET A 387 35.13 -14.48 10.11
C MET A 387 33.98 -15.21 9.40
N LYS A 388 33.62 -16.43 9.84
CA LYS A 388 32.42 -17.17 9.37
C LYS A 388 31.13 -16.35 9.54
N PHE A 389 31.01 -15.59 10.64
CA PHE A 389 29.84 -14.77 10.92
C PHE A 389 29.61 -13.67 9.86
N SER A 390 30.69 -13.03 9.41
CA SER A 390 30.67 -12.01 8.35
C SER A 390 30.10 -12.53 7.04
N ILE A 391 30.51 -13.74 6.65
CA ILE A 391 29.99 -14.42 5.46
C ILE A 391 28.51 -14.77 5.67
N ALA A 392 28.12 -15.28 6.83
CA ALA A 392 26.74 -15.70 7.08
C ALA A 392 25.72 -14.54 6.98
N ILE A 393 26.12 -13.31 7.33
CA ILE A 393 25.20 -12.15 7.36
C ILE A 393 25.04 -11.42 6.02
N LEU A 394 26.02 -11.59 5.13
CA LEU A 394 26.08 -10.89 3.84
C LEU A 394 24.86 -11.18 2.94
N PRO A 395 24.37 -12.43 2.80
CA PRO A 395 23.20 -12.73 1.97
C PRO A 395 21.92 -12.01 2.41
N PHE A 396 21.70 -11.92 3.72
CA PHE A 396 20.51 -11.25 4.28
C PHE A 396 20.52 -9.76 3.95
N SER A 397 21.69 -9.13 4.03
CA SER A 397 21.86 -7.71 3.73
C SER A 397 21.70 -7.41 2.24
N VAL A 398 22.24 -8.26 1.37
CA VAL A 398 22.08 -8.14 -0.09
C VAL A 398 20.62 -8.34 -0.50
N LYS A 399 19.94 -9.33 0.09
CA LYS A 399 18.50 -9.55 -0.09
C LYS A 399 17.71 -8.30 0.29
N ALA A 400 17.89 -7.80 1.51
CA ALA A 400 17.16 -6.64 2.02
C ALA A 400 17.40 -5.39 1.16
N MET A 401 18.65 -5.15 0.72
CA MET A 401 18.99 -4.04 -0.17
C MET A 401 18.34 -4.18 -1.57
N SER A 402 18.27 -5.39 -2.12
CA SER A 402 17.62 -5.66 -3.41
C SER A 402 16.11 -5.38 -3.34
N GLU A 403 15.46 -5.85 -2.28
CA GLU A 403 14.01 -5.70 -2.07
C GLU A 403 13.64 -4.24 -1.78
N VAL A 404 14.36 -3.55 -0.87
CA VAL A 404 14.05 -2.16 -0.51
C VAL A 404 14.21 -1.19 -1.68
N ASN A 405 15.16 -1.44 -2.59
CA ASN A 405 15.35 -0.59 -3.77
C ASN A 405 14.14 -0.63 -4.72
N VAL A 406 13.43 -1.76 -4.80
CA VAL A 406 12.19 -1.86 -5.59
C VAL A 406 11.05 -1.15 -4.87
N SER A 407 10.89 -1.42 -3.57
CA SER A 407 9.84 -0.80 -2.74
C SER A 407 9.97 0.74 -2.72
N LEU A 408 11.18 1.28 -2.56
CA LEU A 408 11.43 2.73 -2.59
C LEU A 408 11.10 3.37 -3.93
N ARG A 409 11.33 2.68 -5.06
CA ARG A 409 10.95 3.18 -6.39
C ARG A 409 9.43 3.25 -6.53
N ARG A 410 8.71 2.24 -6.07
CA ARG A 410 7.23 2.22 -6.08
C ARG A 410 6.65 3.31 -5.20
N MET A 411 7.15 3.46 -3.97
CA MET A 411 6.71 4.53 -3.07
C MET A 411 7.03 5.92 -3.62
N LYS A 412 8.22 6.13 -4.20
CA LYS A 412 8.59 7.39 -4.88
C LYS A 412 7.59 7.78 -5.98
N LYS A 413 7.12 6.81 -6.78
CA LYS A 413 6.13 7.06 -7.85
C LYS A 413 4.85 7.68 -7.29
N ILE A 414 4.38 7.20 -6.14
CA ILE A 414 3.18 7.71 -5.45
C ILE A 414 3.43 9.09 -4.84
N LEU A 415 4.57 9.26 -4.16
CA LEU A 415 4.91 10.53 -3.49
C LEU A 415 5.12 11.70 -4.47
N ILE A 416 5.51 11.41 -5.71
CA ILE A 416 5.70 12.42 -6.76
C ILE A 416 4.42 12.68 -7.54
N ALA A 417 3.54 11.68 -7.64
CA ALA A 417 2.26 11.86 -8.30
C ALA A 417 1.54 13.03 -7.62
N LYS A 418 1.20 14.05 -8.41
CA LYS A 418 0.41 15.19 -7.94
C LYS A 418 -0.99 15.02 -8.48
N SER A 419 -1.99 15.22 -7.61
CA SER A 419 -3.35 15.47 -8.07
C SER A 419 -3.33 16.69 -8.99
N PRO A 420 -4.00 16.65 -10.16
CA PRO A 420 -4.22 17.87 -10.93
C PRO A 420 -4.91 18.92 -10.06
N PRO A 421 -4.64 20.23 -10.28
CA PRO A 421 -5.36 21.28 -9.57
C PRO A 421 -6.86 21.12 -9.78
N SER A 422 -7.64 21.46 -8.75
CA SER A 422 -9.10 21.41 -8.84
C SER A 422 -9.56 22.36 -9.93
N TYR A 423 -10.24 21.86 -10.96
CA TYR A 423 -10.85 22.69 -12.02
C TYR A 423 -12.19 23.30 -11.59
N ILE A 424 -12.72 22.87 -10.44
CA ILE A 424 -13.96 23.42 -9.89
C ILE A 424 -13.69 24.84 -9.37
N THR A 425 -14.43 25.78 -9.93
CA THR A 425 -14.46 27.19 -9.51
C THR A 425 -15.70 27.48 -8.66
N GLN A 426 -15.76 28.65 -8.03
CA GLN A 426 -17.00 29.14 -7.41
C GLN A 426 -17.81 29.89 -8.48
N PRO A 427 -19.14 29.75 -8.52
CA PRO A 427 -19.98 30.50 -9.45
C PRO A 427 -19.88 32.00 -9.16
N GLU A 428 -19.85 32.82 -10.22
CA GLU A 428 -19.78 34.29 -10.12
C GLU A 428 -21.08 34.89 -9.58
N ASP A 429 -22.22 34.28 -9.94
CA ASP A 429 -23.55 34.67 -9.48
C ASP A 429 -23.91 33.91 -8.18
N PRO A 430 -24.24 34.61 -7.09
CA PRO A 430 -24.62 33.99 -5.82
C PRO A 430 -25.91 33.17 -5.87
N ASP A 431 -26.79 33.40 -6.85
CA ASP A 431 -28.03 32.62 -7.02
C ASP A 431 -27.82 31.30 -7.79
N THR A 432 -26.71 31.19 -8.52
CA THR A 432 -26.33 30.00 -9.28
C THR A 432 -25.45 29.11 -8.41
N VAL A 433 -25.83 27.83 -8.28
CA VAL A 433 -25.11 26.84 -7.45
C VAL A 433 -24.24 25.94 -8.30
N LEU A 434 -24.75 25.51 -9.44
CA LEU A 434 -24.04 24.64 -10.37
C LEU A 434 -23.99 25.33 -11.72
N LEU A 435 -22.81 25.42 -12.32
CA LEU A 435 -22.62 25.96 -13.66
C LEU A 435 -21.62 25.09 -14.41
N LEU A 436 -22.04 24.54 -15.54
CA LEU A 436 -21.16 24.02 -16.57
C LEU A 436 -21.34 24.87 -17.81
N ALA A 437 -20.23 25.35 -18.38
CA ALA A 437 -20.24 26.14 -19.61
C ALA A 437 -19.25 25.54 -20.61
N ASN A 438 -19.79 24.94 -21.67
CA ASN A 438 -19.09 24.27 -22.76
C ASN A 438 -18.03 23.28 -22.25
N ALA A 439 -18.38 22.53 -21.20
CA ALA A 439 -17.44 21.69 -20.48
C ALA A 439 -17.25 20.34 -21.19
N THR A 440 -16.00 20.03 -21.53
CA THR A 440 -15.60 18.74 -22.13
C THR A 440 -14.67 18.02 -21.17
N LEU A 441 -15.04 16.79 -20.76
CA LEU A 441 -14.32 16.04 -19.71
C LEU A 441 -13.96 14.60 -20.10
N THR A 442 -12.82 14.14 -19.56
CA THR A 442 -12.25 12.80 -19.77
C THR A 442 -11.83 12.13 -18.44
N TRP A 443 -11.72 10.80 -18.46
CA TRP A 443 -11.19 10.02 -17.33
C TRP A 443 -9.66 9.89 -17.32
N GLU A 444 -9.02 9.82 -18.49
CA GLU A 444 -7.59 9.52 -18.62
C GLU A 444 -6.71 10.76 -18.83
N GLN A 445 -5.47 10.65 -18.35
CA GLN A 445 -4.38 11.55 -18.69
C GLN A 445 -3.91 11.23 -20.11
N GLU A 446 -3.78 12.23 -20.98
CA GLU A 446 -2.84 12.12 -22.09
C GLU A 446 -1.48 11.76 -21.50
N ALA A 447 -1.03 10.53 -21.76
CA ALA A 447 0.31 10.10 -21.40
C ALA A 447 1.30 10.89 -22.25
N GLY A 448 1.63 12.10 -21.81
CA GLY A 448 2.74 12.93 -22.24
C GLY A 448 2.98 13.04 -23.74
N THR A 449 2.72 14.22 -24.26
CA THR A 449 3.27 14.84 -25.50
C THR A 449 4.81 14.74 -25.67
N LYS A 450 5.53 13.97 -24.83
CA LYS A 450 6.96 13.68 -24.97
C LYS A 450 7.26 12.51 -25.94
N SER A 451 6.28 11.72 -26.38
CA SER A 451 6.50 10.70 -27.42
C SER A 451 6.39 11.25 -28.85
N ASN A 452 5.64 12.33 -29.07
CA ASN A 452 5.45 12.90 -30.41
C ASN A 452 6.63 13.79 -30.86
N LEU A 453 7.38 14.42 -29.95
CA LEU A 453 8.61 15.14 -30.31
C LEU A 453 9.75 14.19 -30.73
N LYS A 454 9.86 13.02 -30.10
CA LYS A 454 10.85 12.00 -30.51
C LYS A 454 10.44 11.20 -31.75
N LYS A 455 9.14 11.05 -32.01
CA LYS A 455 8.64 10.49 -33.29
C LYS A 455 8.88 11.45 -34.44
N VAL A 456 8.65 12.75 -34.26
CA VAL A 456 8.93 13.77 -35.29
C VAL A 456 10.44 13.91 -35.56
N GLU A 457 11.31 13.81 -34.54
CA GLU A 457 12.77 13.78 -34.76
C GLU A 457 13.26 12.48 -35.43
N ASN A 458 12.67 11.32 -35.13
CA ASN A 458 13.05 10.06 -35.79
C ASN A 458 12.49 9.96 -37.22
N GLU A 459 11.28 10.46 -37.48
CA GLU A 459 10.71 10.50 -38.84
C GLU A 459 11.47 11.47 -39.74
N GLN A 460 11.95 12.61 -39.23
CA GLN A 460 12.85 13.50 -39.98
C GLN A 460 14.25 12.90 -40.21
N LYS A 461 14.72 12.00 -39.33
CA LYS A 461 16.00 11.31 -39.50
C LYS A 461 15.90 10.12 -40.47
N GLN A 462 14.72 9.51 -40.59
CA GLN A 462 14.44 8.45 -41.56
C GLN A 462 14.13 9.01 -42.96
N GLN A 463 13.43 10.14 -43.07
CA GLN A 463 13.21 10.83 -44.35
C GLN A 463 14.48 11.39 -44.99
N ARG A 464 15.54 11.66 -44.21
CA ARG A 464 16.87 12.02 -44.76
C ARG A 464 17.69 10.81 -45.26
N LEU A 465 17.31 9.57 -44.92
CA LEU A 465 18.03 8.36 -45.35
C LEU A 465 17.40 7.67 -46.55
N GLU A 466 16.16 8.00 -46.92
CA GLU A 466 15.44 7.37 -48.05
C GLU A 466 15.52 8.14 -49.37
N ALA A 467 16.20 9.30 -49.40
CA ALA A 467 16.39 10.11 -50.60
C ALA A 467 17.41 9.55 -51.63
N TYR A 468 17.82 8.28 -51.52
CA TYR A 468 18.84 7.67 -52.41
C TYR A 468 18.38 6.42 -53.19
N ARG A 469 17.08 6.21 -53.38
CA ARG A 469 16.58 5.21 -54.34
C ARG A 469 15.39 5.71 -55.17
N LEU A 470 15.67 6.19 -56.38
CA LEU A 470 14.74 6.17 -57.53
C LEU A 470 14.51 4.69 -57.93
N SER A 471 13.38 4.18 -58.44
CA SER A 471 12.35 4.67 -59.39
C SER A 471 11.09 3.74 -59.34
N PRO A 472 10.02 3.95 -60.13
CA PRO A 472 8.61 3.73 -59.73
C PRO A 472 7.91 2.47 -60.28
N SER A 473 6.82 2.05 -59.63
CA SER A 473 5.61 1.56 -60.31
C SER A 473 4.38 1.70 -59.40
N ALA A 474 3.28 2.10 -60.02
CA ALA A 474 2.00 2.43 -59.41
C ALA A 474 1.14 1.19 -59.10
N GLN A 475 0.37 1.24 -58.00
CA GLN A 475 -1.03 0.80 -58.00
C GLN A 475 -1.75 1.28 -56.73
N GLU A 476 -2.82 2.04 -56.94
CA GLU A 476 -3.79 2.48 -55.95
C GLU A 476 -4.56 1.29 -55.38
N VAL A 477 -4.64 1.19 -54.05
CA VAL A 477 -5.75 0.52 -53.35
C VAL A 477 -6.08 1.32 -52.08
N THR A 478 -7.26 1.92 -52.09
CA THR A 478 -7.91 2.61 -50.97
C THR A 478 -8.28 1.61 -49.87
N GLY A 479 -7.81 1.86 -48.64
CA GLY A 479 -8.14 1.14 -47.42
C GLY A 479 -8.06 2.07 -46.19
N PRO A 480 -8.81 1.78 -45.11
CA PRO A 480 -9.49 2.78 -44.29
C PRO A 480 -8.56 3.60 -43.42
N GLU A 481 -8.87 4.89 -43.31
CA GLU A 481 -8.19 5.89 -42.49
C GLU A 481 -7.97 5.40 -41.06
N GLN A 482 -6.70 5.21 -40.71
CA GLN A 482 -6.26 5.05 -39.33
C GLN A 482 -6.33 6.41 -38.62
N HIS A 483 -7.44 6.67 -37.94
CA HIS A 483 -7.50 7.77 -36.96
C HIS A 483 -6.61 7.44 -35.76
N GLY A 484 -5.56 8.25 -35.61
CA GLY A 484 -4.62 8.22 -34.48
C GLY A 484 -5.33 8.47 -33.14
N GLY A 485 -4.85 7.77 -32.10
CA GLY A 485 -5.46 7.72 -30.77
C GLY A 485 -5.46 9.06 -30.03
N SER A 486 -6.56 9.80 -30.15
CA SER A 486 -6.99 10.74 -29.11
C SER A 486 -7.98 10.04 -28.17
N CYS A 487 -7.81 10.22 -26.86
CA CYS A 487 -8.77 9.73 -25.87
C CYS A 487 -10.13 10.40 -26.15
N LYS A 488 -11.15 9.61 -26.53
CA LYS A 488 -12.49 10.14 -26.79
C LYS A 488 -13.07 10.79 -25.51
N PRO A 489 -13.54 12.05 -25.57
CA PRO A 489 -14.20 12.69 -24.45
C PRO A 489 -15.49 11.97 -24.07
N VAL A 490 -15.69 11.76 -22.76
CA VAL A 490 -16.86 11.06 -22.21
C VAL A 490 -18.02 12.02 -22.03
N LEU A 491 -17.73 13.29 -21.72
CA LEU A 491 -18.69 14.38 -21.70
C LEU A 491 -18.22 15.43 -22.69
N GLN A 492 -19.10 15.87 -23.57
CA GLN A 492 -18.78 16.78 -24.67
C GLN A 492 -19.70 18.01 -24.61
N ASN A 493 -19.08 19.19 -24.59
CA ASN A 493 -19.76 20.47 -24.69
C ASN A 493 -20.99 20.63 -23.75
N ILE A 494 -20.86 20.17 -22.50
CA ILE A 494 -21.95 20.21 -21.53
C ILE A 494 -22.15 21.65 -21.03
N SER A 495 -23.37 22.17 -21.21
CA SER A 495 -23.76 23.53 -20.81
C SER A 495 -25.09 23.56 -20.07
N PHE A 496 -25.06 23.85 -18.76
CA PHE A 496 -26.26 24.11 -17.97
C PHE A 496 -25.94 24.88 -16.69
N ALA A 497 -26.96 25.53 -16.11
CA ALA A 497 -26.88 26.24 -14.84
C ALA A 497 -28.07 25.84 -13.96
N VAL A 498 -27.84 25.66 -12.65
CA VAL A 498 -28.88 25.32 -11.66
C VAL A 498 -28.89 26.38 -10.56
N ARG A 499 -30.06 26.96 -10.31
CA ARG A 499 -30.27 27.96 -9.24
C ARG A 499 -30.44 27.31 -7.87
N LYS A 500 -30.27 28.11 -6.81
CA LYS A 500 -30.51 27.69 -5.43
C LYS A 500 -31.93 27.15 -5.21
N GLY A 501 -32.04 26.03 -4.50
CA GLY A 501 -33.32 25.47 -4.05
C GLY A 501 -34.12 24.71 -5.12
N LYS A 502 -33.52 24.41 -6.27
CA LYS A 502 -34.15 23.70 -7.39
C LYS A 502 -33.77 22.22 -7.44
N ILE A 503 -34.71 21.40 -7.92
CA ILE A 503 -34.52 19.96 -8.15
C ILE A 503 -34.31 19.73 -9.65
N LEU A 504 -33.09 19.36 -10.02
CA LEU A 504 -32.71 18.97 -11.38
C LEU A 504 -32.77 17.45 -11.54
N GLY A 505 -33.61 16.97 -12.46
CA GLY A 505 -33.65 15.57 -12.89
C GLY A 505 -32.70 15.30 -14.05
N ILE A 506 -31.91 14.23 -13.99
CA ILE A 506 -31.04 13.80 -15.09
C ILE A 506 -31.45 12.39 -15.53
N CYS A 507 -31.81 12.24 -16.80
CA CYS A 507 -32.23 10.97 -17.39
C CYS A 507 -31.47 10.64 -18.68
N GLY A 508 -31.57 9.40 -19.13
CA GLY A 508 -30.95 8.93 -20.37
C GLY A 508 -30.59 7.45 -20.34
N ASN A 509 -30.21 6.90 -21.49
CA ASN A 509 -29.91 5.47 -21.65
C ASN A 509 -28.71 5.02 -20.80
N VAL A 510 -28.63 3.72 -20.51
CA VAL A 510 -27.48 3.14 -19.80
C VAL A 510 -26.20 3.44 -20.59
N GLY A 511 -25.15 3.92 -19.90
CA GLY A 511 -23.89 4.31 -20.55
C GLY A 511 -23.86 5.73 -21.14
N SER A 512 -24.92 6.55 -21.00
CA SER A 512 -24.95 7.90 -21.56
C SER A 512 -24.06 8.95 -20.87
N GLY A 513 -23.42 8.61 -19.76
CA GLY A 513 -22.51 9.52 -19.03
C GLY A 513 -23.08 10.16 -17.75
N LYS A 514 -24.26 9.74 -17.26
CA LYS A 514 -24.92 10.35 -16.08
C LYS A 514 -24.06 10.33 -14.81
N SER A 515 -23.53 9.17 -14.43
CA SER A 515 -22.62 9.06 -13.28
C SER A 515 -21.28 9.78 -13.52
N SER A 516 -20.82 9.86 -14.77
CA SER A 516 -19.66 10.68 -15.15
C SER A 516 -19.94 12.16 -14.90
N LEU A 517 -21.15 12.65 -15.15
CA LEU A 517 -21.53 14.04 -14.87
C LEU A 517 -21.53 14.35 -13.37
N ILE A 518 -21.99 13.42 -12.52
CA ILE A 518 -21.84 13.54 -11.05
C ILE A 518 -20.35 13.58 -10.66
N ALA A 519 -19.53 12.69 -11.23
CA ALA A 519 -18.08 12.68 -10.98
C ALA A 519 -17.39 13.98 -11.45
N ALA A 520 -17.86 14.58 -12.54
CA ALA A 520 -17.40 15.88 -13.03
C ALA A 520 -17.69 17.00 -12.02
N LEU A 521 -18.88 17.01 -11.40
CA LEU A 521 -19.26 17.95 -10.36
C LEU A 521 -18.47 17.76 -9.05
N LEU A 522 -18.04 16.53 -8.75
CA LEU A 522 -17.18 16.22 -7.59
C LEU A 522 -15.69 16.53 -7.81
N GLY A 523 -15.30 16.86 -9.04
CA GLY A 523 -13.90 17.16 -9.36
C GLY A 523 -13.05 15.91 -9.55
N GLN A 524 -13.69 14.79 -9.88
CA GLN A 524 -13.07 13.47 -10.02
C GLN A 524 -12.73 13.11 -11.47
N MET A 525 -13.09 13.96 -12.44
CA MET A 525 -12.70 13.84 -13.86
C MET A 525 -11.58 14.83 -14.20
N ARG A 526 -11.26 14.99 -15.49
CA ARG A 526 -10.36 16.05 -15.99
C ARG A 526 -11.10 16.93 -16.97
N LEU A 527 -11.01 18.24 -16.77
CA LEU A 527 -11.54 19.26 -17.67
C LEU A 527 -10.53 19.51 -18.80
N GLN A 528 -10.94 19.34 -20.06
CA GLN A 528 -10.14 19.72 -21.23
C GLN A 528 -10.45 21.15 -21.66
N HIS A 529 -11.73 21.47 -21.79
CA HIS A 529 -12.24 22.77 -22.21
C HIS A 529 -13.49 23.14 -21.40
N GLY A 530 -13.79 24.44 -21.31
CA GLY A 530 -14.96 24.98 -20.64
C GLY A 530 -14.71 25.37 -19.18
N VAL A 531 -15.81 25.60 -18.45
CA VAL A 531 -15.81 26.00 -17.04
C VAL A 531 -16.76 25.10 -16.25
N VAL A 532 -16.34 24.69 -15.05
CA VAL A 532 -17.19 23.99 -14.07
C VAL A 532 -17.13 24.77 -12.76
N ALA A 533 -18.28 25.24 -12.29
CA ALA A 533 -18.41 25.96 -11.03
C ALA A 533 -19.43 25.27 -10.12
N VAL A 534 -19.06 25.09 -8.85
CA VAL A 534 -19.89 24.47 -7.82
C VAL A 534 -19.81 25.30 -6.54
N GLY A 535 -20.94 25.86 -6.15
CA GLY A 535 -21.10 26.64 -4.92
C GLY A 535 -21.57 25.78 -3.74
N GLY A 536 -21.12 26.16 -2.54
CA GLY A 536 -21.62 25.58 -1.29
C GLY A 536 -21.00 24.24 -0.89
N THR A 537 -21.60 23.59 0.10
CA THR A 537 -21.18 22.27 0.59
C THR A 537 -21.99 21.14 -0.07
N LEU A 538 -21.33 20.03 -0.38
CA LEU A 538 -21.90 18.91 -1.14
C LEU A 538 -22.16 17.68 -0.26
N ALA A 539 -23.31 17.04 -0.45
CA ALA A 539 -23.60 15.67 -0.03
C ALA A 539 -23.77 14.79 -1.28
N CYS A 540 -23.15 13.61 -1.29
CA CYS A 540 -23.23 12.68 -2.42
C CYS A 540 -23.77 11.32 -1.98
N VAL A 541 -24.67 10.75 -2.79
CA VAL A 541 -25.15 9.38 -2.70
C VAL A 541 -24.77 8.66 -4.00
N SER A 542 -23.90 7.67 -3.90
CA SER A 542 -23.41 6.92 -5.06
C SER A 542 -24.38 5.81 -5.47
N GLN A 543 -24.39 5.47 -6.76
CA GLN A 543 -25.19 4.37 -7.31
C GLN A 543 -24.93 3.03 -6.61
N GLN A 544 -23.69 2.78 -6.17
CA GLN A 544 -23.36 1.68 -5.28
C GLN A 544 -23.11 2.21 -3.87
N ALA A 545 -24.09 1.99 -2.98
CA ALA A 545 -24.00 2.40 -1.58
C ALA A 545 -22.78 1.78 -0.87
N TRP A 546 -21.93 2.64 -0.30
CA TRP A 546 -20.76 2.22 0.46
C TRP A 546 -21.02 2.31 1.98
N ILE A 547 -20.89 1.15 2.64
CA ILE A 547 -21.07 0.98 4.08
C ILE A 547 -19.73 0.54 4.67
N PHE A 548 -19.26 1.27 5.69
CA PHE A 548 -18.01 0.96 6.37
C PHE A 548 -18.29 0.10 7.61
N HIS A 549 -17.25 -0.58 8.09
CA HIS A 549 -17.34 -1.42 9.28
C HIS A 549 -17.64 -0.58 10.53
N GLY A 550 -18.75 -0.85 11.19
CA GLY A 550 -19.22 -0.14 12.38
C GLY A 550 -20.69 -0.41 12.61
N ASN A 551 -21.33 0.28 13.56
CA ASN A 551 -22.78 0.14 13.72
C ASN A 551 -23.57 0.99 12.68
N VAL A 552 -24.88 0.74 12.55
CA VAL A 552 -25.74 1.47 11.60
C VAL A 552 -25.78 2.96 11.94
N ARG A 553 -25.84 3.31 13.22
CA ARG A 553 -25.84 4.70 13.70
C ARG A 553 -24.58 5.44 13.26
N GLU A 554 -23.40 4.87 13.49
CA GLU A 554 -22.11 5.43 13.05
C GLU A 554 -22.06 5.60 11.53
N ASN A 555 -22.64 4.65 10.78
CA ASN A 555 -22.74 4.76 9.33
C ASN A 555 -23.59 5.95 8.87
N ILE A 556 -24.65 6.31 9.60
CA ILE A 556 -25.51 7.47 9.32
C ILE A 556 -24.84 8.77 9.81
N LEU A 557 -24.26 8.76 11.02
CA LEU A 557 -23.61 9.94 11.61
C LEU A 557 -22.35 10.36 10.85
N PHE A 558 -21.56 9.40 10.37
CA PHE A 558 -20.36 9.62 9.55
C PHE A 558 -19.39 10.65 10.14
N GLY A 559 -19.17 10.60 11.46
CA GLY A 559 -18.27 11.49 12.19
C GLY A 559 -18.93 12.77 12.75
N GLU A 560 -20.19 13.05 12.38
CA GLU A 560 -20.97 14.14 12.97
C GLU A 560 -21.45 13.78 14.39
N LYS A 561 -21.74 14.80 15.20
CA LYS A 561 -22.29 14.62 16.55
C LYS A 561 -23.68 13.99 16.48
N TYR A 562 -24.01 13.13 17.45
CA TYR A 562 -25.34 12.55 17.58
C TYR A 562 -26.34 13.59 18.11
N ASP A 563 -27.35 13.90 17.31
CA ASP A 563 -28.52 14.67 17.68
C ASP A 563 -29.74 13.75 17.55
N HIS A 564 -30.40 13.50 18.68
CA HIS A 564 -31.51 12.55 18.74
C HIS A 564 -32.69 12.96 17.84
N GLN A 565 -33.06 14.24 17.82
CA GLN A 565 -34.21 14.71 17.04
C GLN A 565 -33.91 14.67 15.54
N ARG A 566 -32.74 15.17 15.14
CA ARG A 566 -32.30 15.13 13.74
C ARG A 566 -32.19 13.69 13.25
N TYR A 567 -31.60 12.82 14.05
CA TYR A 567 -31.41 11.41 13.70
C TYR A 567 -32.74 10.68 13.52
N GLN A 568 -33.67 10.85 14.46
CA GLN A 568 -34.99 10.21 14.39
C GLN A 568 -35.80 10.73 13.20
N HIS A 569 -35.70 12.03 12.90
CA HIS A 569 -36.30 12.61 11.70
C HIS A 569 -35.71 11.98 10.42
N THR A 570 -34.38 11.92 10.30
CA THR A 570 -33.68 11.29 9.16
C THR A 570 -34.09 9.82 8.97
N VAL A 571 -34.12 9.02 10.04
CA VAL A 571 -34.53 7.61 9.99
C VAL A 571 -35.96 7.46 9.47
N ARG A 572 -36.87 8.35 9.89
CA ARG A 572 -38.28 8.32 9.47
C ARG A 572 -38.45 8.70 8.00
N VAL A 573 -37.83 9.80 7.55
CA VAL A 573 -37.98 10.28 6.16
C VAL A 573 -37.30 9.35 5.15
N CYS A 574 -36.23 8.66 5.57
CA CYS A 574 -35.58 7.64 4.76
C CYS A 574 -36.25 6.26 4.85
N ALA A 575 -37.39 6.10 5.53
CA ALA A 575 -38.10 4.83 5.70
C ALA A 575 -37.24 3.69 6.27
N LEU A 576 -36.35 3.99 7.23
CA LEU A 576 -35.48 3.01 7.89
C LEU A 576 -36.06 2.45 9.20
N GLN A 577 -37.22 2.94 9.65
CA GLN A 577 -37.78 2.59 10.96
C GLN A 577 -38.05 1.08 11.10
N ASP A 578 -38.70 0.49 10.09
CA ASP A 578 -39.03 -0.94 10.08
C ASP A 578 -37.78 -1.80 9.94
N ASP A 579 -36.84 -1.38 9.07
CA ASP A 579 -35.54 -2.03 8.91
C ASP A 579 -34.80 -2.10 10.25
N LEU A 580 -34.68 -0.97 10.96
CA LEU A 580 -34.02 -0.91 12.25
C LEU A 580 -34.76 -1.74 13.31
N SER A 581 -36.09 -1.79 13.27
CA SER A 581 -36.85 -2.62 14.22
C SER A 581 -36.60 -4.12 14.03
N SER A 582 -36.31 -4.55 12.81
CA SER A 582 -36.01 -5.95 12.48
C SER A 582 -34.61 -6.40 12.88
N LEU A 583 -33.67 -5.46 13.11
CA LEU A 583 -32.29 -5.78 13.48
C LEU A 583 -32.17 -6.10 14.98
N PRO A 584 -31.33 -7.07 15.39
CA PRO A 584 -31.24 -7.53 16.78
C PRO A 584 -30.93 -6.43 17.81
N TYR A 585 -30.08 -5.47 17.45
CA TYR A 585 -29.69 -4.34 18.30
C TYR A 585 -30.10 -2.99 17.72
N ARG A 586 -31.14 -2.99 16.87
CA ARG A 586 -31.62 -1.82 16.15
C ARG A 586 -30.48 -1.08 15.44
N ASP A 587 -30.30 0.19 15.72
CA ASP A 587 -29.27 1.05 15.11
C ASP A 587 -27.86 0.84 15.65
N LEU A 588 -27.70 0.13 16.78
CA LEU A 588 -26.41 -0.29 17.32
C LEU A 588 -25.93 -1.63 16.74
N THR A 589 -26.71 -2.24 15.85
CA THR A 589 -26.31 -3.48 15.18
C THR A 589 -25.03 -3.27 14.37
N GLU A 590 -24.03 -4.11 14.62
CA GLU A 590 -22.78 -4.08 13.88
C GLU A 590 -22.99 -4.54 12.43
N VAL A 591 -22.48 -3.74 11.51
CA VAL A 591 -22.52 -3.99 10.08
C VAL A 591 -21.10 -4.28 9.61
N GLY A 592 -20.88 -5.52 9.15
CA GLY A 592 -19.59 -5.93 8.60
C GLY A 592 -19.22 -5.18 7.31
N GLU A 593 -17.98 -5.33 6.86
CA GLU A 593 -17.48 -4.66 5.65
C GLU A 593 -18.38 -4.93 4.43
N ARG A 594 -18.67 -3.87 3.65
CA ARG A 594 -19.60 -3.88 2.49
C ARG A 594 -21.06 -4.19 2.86
N GLY A 595 -21.40 -4.23 4.14
CA GLY A 595 -22.76 -4.46 4.63
C GLY A 595 -23.34 -5.80 4.20
N LEU A 596 -22.58 -6.91 4.27
CA LEU A 596 -23.05 -8.23 3.84
C LEU A 596 -24.37 -8.68 4.49
N ASN A 597 -24.67 -8.15 5.69
CA ASN A 597 -25.88 -8.46 6.46
C ASN A 597 -27.11 -7.63 6.03
N LEU A 598 -26.97 -6.68 5.10
CA LEU A 598 -28.03 -5.76 4.68
C LEU A 598 -28.48 -6.02 3.23
N SER A 599 -29.75 -5.81 2.95
CA SER A 599 -30.29 -5.83 1.58
C SER A 599 -29.78 -4.64 0.75
N GLY A 600 -29.86 -4.73 -0.59
CA GLY A 600 -29.45 -3.63 -1.48
C GLY A 600 -30.20 -2.32 -1.19
N GLY A 601 -31.53 -2.41 -1.02
CA GLY A 601 -32.38 -1.28 -0.65
C GLY A 601 -32.04 -0.68 0.71
N GLN A 602 -31.74 -1.51 1.72
CA GLN A 602 -31.30 -1.05 3.04
C GLN A 602 -29.98 -0.26 2.96
N LYS A 603 -29.00 -0.77 2.21
CA LYS A 603 -27.72 -0.06 2.01
C LYS A 603 -27.94 1.30 1.36
N GLN A 604 -28.79 1.37 0.33
CA GLN A 604 -29.10 2.63 -0.33
C GLN A 604 -29.80 3.61 0.61
N ARG A 605 -30.81 3.17 1.36
CA ARG A 605 -31.49 4.03 2.36
C ARG A 605 -30.54 4.53 3.45
N ILE A 606 -29.60 3.71 3.94
CA ILE A 606 -28.59 4.14 4.92
C ILE A 606 -27.63 5.16 4.30
N SER A 607 -27.20 4.97 3.04
CA SER A 607 -26.37 5.95 2.34
C SER A 607 -27.09 7.28 2.11
N LEU A 608 -28.39 7.23 1.81
CA LEU A 608 -29.22 8.42 1.69
C LEU A 608 -29.40 9.11 3.04
N ALA A 609 -29.68 8.35 4.11
CA ALA A 609 -29.77 8.87 5.48
C ALA A 609 -28.48 9.58 5.90
N ARG A 610 -27.30 9.04 5.54
CA ARG A 610 -26.00 9.69 5.75
C ARG A 610 -25.93 11.08 5.08
N ALA A 611 -26.32 11.17 3.81
CA ALA A 611 -26.34 12.44 3.10
C ALA A 611 -27.31 13.45 3.74
N VAL A 612 -28.53 13.01 4.07
CA VAL A 612 -29.57 13.87 4.67
C VAL A 612 -29.15 14.36 6.05
N TYR A 613 -28.61 13.48 6.89
CA TYR A 613 -28.14 13.85 8.23
C TYR A 613 -27.01 14.89 8.20
N SER A 614 -26.19 14.90 7.15
CA SER A 614 -25.07 15.84 7.02
C SER A 614 -25.49 17.29 6.70
N ASP A 615 -26.77 17.53 6.39
CA ASP A 615 -27.39 18.84 6.13
C ASP A 615 -26.52 19.80 5.29
N ARG A 616 -26.31 19.43 4.03
CA ARG A 616 -25.49 20.22 3.08
C ARG A 616 -26.36 21.12 2.22
N GLU A 617 -25.75 22.00 1.42
CA GLU A 617 -26.48 22.92 0.55
C GLU A 617 -26.90 22.24 -0.78
N VAL A 618 -26.07 21.31 -1.25
CA VAL A 618 -26.22 20.66 -2.55
C VAL A 618 -26.18 19.14 -2.39
N TYR A 619 -27.16 18.46 -2.97
CA TYR A 619 -27.29 17.00 -2.93
C TYR A 619 -27.12 16.41 -4.33
N LEU A 620 -26.10 15.56 -4.49
CA LEU A 620 -25.85 14.79 -5.71
C LEU A 620 -26.31 13.35 -5.48
N LEU A 621 -27.40 12.95 -6.10
CA LEU A 621 -28.05 11.67 -5.89
C LEU A 621 -27.97 10.82 -7.16
N ASP A 622 -27.07 9.83 -7.17
CA ASP A 622 -26.89 8.92 -8.30
C ASP A 622 -27.74 7.65 -8.15
N ASP A 623 -28.94 7.68 -8.73
CA ASP A 623 -29.92 6.59 -8.75
C ASP A 623 -30.24 5.95 -7.38
N PRO A 624 -30.57 6.75 -6.34
CA PRO A 624 -30.70 6.26 -4.96
C PRO A 624 -31.91 5.34 -4.72
N LEU A 625 -32.88 5.28 -5.64
CA LEU A 625 -34.15 4.56 -5.49
C LEU A 625 -34.23 3.25 -6.29
N SER A 626 -33.17 2.89 -7.04
CA SER A 626 -33.17 1.72 -7.93
C SER A 626 -33.34 0.38 -7.24
N ALA A 627 -32.75 0.22 -6.05
CA ALA A 627 -32.80 -1.01 -5.27
C ALA A 627 -33.95 -1.04 -4.24
N VAL A 628 -34.89 -0.11 -4.32
CA VAL A 628 -35.95 0.12 -3.34
C VAL A 628 -37.32 -0.16 -3.98
N ASP A 629 -38.20 -0.84 -3.25
CA ASP A 629 -39.57 -1.12 -3.70
C ASP A 629 -40.34 0.16 -4.02
N ALA A 630 -41.25 0.12 -5.00
CA ALA A 630 -41.94 1.31 -5.50
C ALA A 630 -42.66 2.13 -4.41
N HIS A 631 -43.31 1.46 -3.45
CA HIS A 631 -43.99 2.13 -2.33
C HIS A 631 -43.00 2.87 -1.41
N VAL A 632 -41.91 2.22 -1.03
CA VAL A 632 -40.86 2.83 -0.20
C VAL A 632 -40.16 3.94 -0.98
N GLY A 633 -39.91 3.73 -2.27
CA GLY A 633 -39.32 4.74 -3.16
C GLY A 633 -40.18 5.99 -3.25
N LYS A 634 -41.50 5.85 -3.38
CA LYS A 634 -42.45 6.97 -3.37
C LYS A 634 -42.42 7.73 -2.03
N HIS A 635 -42.46 7.02 -0.91
CA HIS A 635 -42.34 7.64 0.42
C HIS A 635 -41.04 8.43 0.57
N VAL A 636 -39.90 7.83 0.20
CA VAL A 636 -38.60 8.50 0.28
C VAL A 636 -38.56 9.71 -0.65
N PHE A 637 -39.10 9.63 -1.87
CA PHE A 637 -39.13 10.77 -2.76
C PHE A 637 -39.98 11.93 -2.20
N GLU A 638 -41.18 11.64 -1.69
CA GLU A 638 -42.10 12.66 -1.17
C GLU A 638 -41.63 13.26 0.17
N GLU A 639 -41.28 12.43 1.15
CA GLU A 639 -40.91 12.88 2.49
C GLU A 639 -39.45 13.35 2.57
N CYS A 640 -38.51 12.63 1.96
CA CYS A 640 -37.10 12.98 2.03
C CYS A 640 -36.73 14.03 0.97
N ILE A 641 -36.86 13.70 -0.32
CA ILE A 641 -36.33 14.54 -1.40
C ILE A 641 -37.16 15.82 -1.56
N LYS A 642 -38.49 15.75 -1.54
CA LYS A 642 -39.35 16.91 -1.79
C LYS A 642 -39.61 17.76 -0.54
N LYS A 643 -39.92 17.13 0.61
CA LYS A 643 -40.25 17.86 1.85
C LYS A 643 -39.01 18.21 2.68
N THR A 644 -38.16 17.23 3.00
CA THR A 644 -37.01 17.45 3.91
C THR A 644 -35.92 18.29 3.24
N LEU A 645 -35.59 18.02 1.98
CA LEU A 645 -34.58 18.78 1.22
C LEU A 645 -35.15 20.04 0.55
N ARG A 646 -36.32 20.52 0.98
CA ARG A 646 -36.94 21.72 0.41
C ARG A 646 -36.05 22.95 0.62
N GLY A 647 -35.80 23.70 -0.45
CA GLY A 647 -34.92 24.88 -0.44
C GLY A 647 -33.44 24.55 -0.57
N LYS A 648 -33.05 23.27 -0.59
CA LYS A 648 -31.71 22.81 -0.98
C LYS A 648 -31.68 22.52 -2.48
N THR A 649 -30.51 22.58 -3.09
CA THR A 649 -30.34 22.21 -4.51
C THR A 649 -30.12 20.70 -4.61
N VAL A 650 -30.93 20.01 -5.42
CA VAL A 650 -30.86 18.55 -5.58
C VAL A 650 -30.64 18.21 -7.05
N VAL A 651 -29.61 17.42 -7.32
CA VAL A 651 -29.38 16.79 -8.63
C VAL A 651 -29.72 15.31 -8.49
N LEU A 652 -30.83 14.91 -9.10
CA LEU A 652 -31.34 13.54 -9.06
C LEU A 652 -31.11 12.85 -10.42
N VAL A 653 -30.14 11.95 -10.45
CA VAL A 653 -30.02 10.98 -11.54
C VAL A 653 -30.97 9.83 -11.24
N THR A 654 -31.86 9.48 -12.17
CA THR A 654 -32.71 8.31 -11.99
C THR A 654 -33.10 7.68 -13.33
N HIS A 655 -33.28 6.35 -13.30
CA HIS A 655 -33.91 5.60 -14.38
C HIS A 655 -35.44 5.52 -14.25
N GLN A 656 -36.00 5.88 -13.08
CA GLN A 656 -37.44 5.82 -12.81
C GLN A 656 -38.10 7.14 -13.21
N LEU A 657 -38.68 7.16 -14.42
CA LEU A 657 -39.22 8.38 -15.04
C LEU A 657 -40.36 9.04 -14.25
N GLN A 658 -41.11 8.28 -13.45
CA GLN A 658 -42.22 8.77 -12.61
C GLN A 658 -41.79 9.90 -11.66
N PHE A 659 -40.52 9.94 -11.24
CA PHE A 659 -40.01 10.97 -10.35
C PHE A 659 -39.60 12.25 -11.08
N LEU A 660 -39.32 12.16 -12.38
CA LEU A 660 -38.93 13.32 -13.21
C LEU A 660 -40.08 14.30 -13.41
N GLU A 661 -41.33 13.84 -13.31
CA GLU A 661 -42.54 14.68 -13.40
C GLU A 661 -42.59 15.74 -12.28
N SER A 662 -41.96 15.46 -11.14
CA SER A 662 -41.93 16.34 -9.98
C SER A 662 -40.65 17.18 -9.87
N CYS A 663 -39.72 17.08 -10.84
CA CYS A 663 -38.51 17.90 -10.89
C CYS A 663 -38.84 19.30 -11.47
N ASP A 664 -38.11 20.32 -11.02
CA ASP A 664 -38.24 21.67 -11.56
C ASP A 664 -37.69 21.77 -12.99
N GLU A 665 -36.65 21.01 -13.29
CA GLU A 665 -35.94 21.00 -14.57
C GLU A 665 -35.45 19.58 -14.85
N VAL A 666 -35.43 19.18 -16.11
CA VAL A 666 -35.00 17.85 -16.57
C VAL A 666 -33.99 18.00 -17.70
N ILE A 667 -32.91 17.21 -17.62
CA ILE A 667 -31.88 17.08 -18.66
C ILE A 667 -31.87 15.65 -19.18
N LEU A 668 -32.01 15.51 -20.50
CA LEU A 668 -31.79 14.25 -21.21
C LEU A 668 -30.34 14.20 -21.71
N LEU A 669 -29.58 13.23 -21.20
CA LEU A 669 -28.19 12.99 -21.59
C LEU A 669 -28.10 11.78 -22.53
N GLU A 670 -27.52 11.96 -23.71
CA GLU A 670 -27.28 10.91 -24.71
C GLU A 670 -25.84 10.98 -25.20
N VAL A 671 -25.13 9.84 -25.20
CA VAL A 671 -23.72 9.72 -25.66
C VAL A 671 -22.78 10.81 -25.11
N GLY A 672 -23.01 11.29 -23.89
CA GLY A 672 -22.16 12.31 -23.26
C GLY A 672 -22.46 13.75 -23.66
N GLU A 673 -23.58 14.01 -24.35
CA GLU A 673 -24.07 15.35 -24.72
C GLU A 673 -25.47 15.59 -24.13
N ILE A 674 -25.82 16.86 -23.91
CA ILE A 674 -27.19 17.25 -23.54
C ILE A 674 -28.01 17.34 -24.82
N CYS A 675 -29.00 16.45 -24.97
CA CYS A 675 -29.90 16.47 -26.12
C CYS A 675 -31.07 17.43 -25.92
N GLU A 676 -31.71 17.35 -24.76
CA GLU A 676 -32.92 18.12 -24.44
C GLU A 676 -32.86 18.60 -22.99
N LYS A 677 -33.42 19.79 -22.76
CA LYS A 677 -33.43 20.44 -21.45
C LYS A 677 -34.70 21.29 -21.32
N GLY A 678 -35.46 21.09 -20.25
CA GLY A 678 -36.68 21.86 -19.98
C GLY A 678 -37.46 21.30 -18.81
N THR A 679 -38.70 21.77 -18.60
CA THR A 679 -39.63 21.15 -17.66
C THR A 679 -40.24 19.88 -18.25
N HIS A 680 -40.78 19.00 -17.39
CA HIS A 680 -41.42 17.77 -17.84
C HIS A 680 -42.54 18.03 -18.87
N GLN A 681 -43.35 19.09 -18.68
CA GLN A 681 -44.46 19.42 -19.56
C GLN A 681 -43.98 19.89 -20.93
N GLU A 682 -43.01 20.81 -20.96
CA GLU A 682 -42.41 21.32 -22.20
C GLU A 682 -41.80 20.18 -23.04
N LEU A 683 -41.00 19.32 -22.42
CA LEU A 683 -40.34 18.21 -23.11
C LEU A 683 -41.32 17.14 -23.64
N MET A 684 -42.48 16.97 -22.97
CA MET A 684 -43.54 16.07 -23.45
C MET A 684 -44.30 16.66 -24.63
N GLU A 685 -44.51 17.98 -24.65
CA GLU A 685 -45.17 18.71 -25.74
C GLU A 685 -44.32 18.77 -27.01
N GLU A 686 -43.01 18.94 -26.87
CA GLU A 686 -42.05 18.97 -27.98
C GLU A 686 -41.96 17.63 -28.74
N ARG A 687 -42.48 16.54 -28.17
CA ARG A 687 -42.47 15.17 -28.75
C ARG A 687 -41.08 14.71 -29.23
N GLY A 688 -40.04 15.21 -28.55
CA GLY A 688 -38.64 14.91 -28.82
C GLY A 688 -38.20 13.51 -28.37
N CYS A 689 -36.90 13.34 -28.23
CA CYS A 689 -36.25 12.15 -27.69
C CYS A 689 -36.71 11.87 -26.24
N TYR A 690 -36.97 12.89 -25.41
CA TYR A 690 -37.48 12.69 -24.06
C TYR A 690 -38.88 12.06 -24.07
N ALA A 691 -39.82 12.61 -24.84
CA ALA A 691 -41.17 12.06 -24.96
C ALA A 691 -41.15 10.62 -25.49
N LYS A 692 -40.30 10.31 -26.48
CA LYS A 692 -40.09 8.94 -26.98
C LYS A 692 -39.58 8.01 -25.90
N LEU A 693 -38.62 8.44 -25.07
CA LEU A 693 -38.10 7.68 -23.95
C LEU A 693 -39.20 7.38 -22.91
N VAL A 694 -40.02 8.38 -22.57
CA VAL A 694 -41.15 8.24 -21.64
C VAL A 694 -42.21 7.28 -22.19
N HIS A 695 -42.59 7.41 -23.46
CA HIS A 695 -43.58 6.53 -24.07
C HIS A 695 -43.08 5.09 -24.24
N SER A 696 -41.82 4.90 -24.64
CA SER A 696 -41.21 3.58 -24.77
C SER A 696 -41.18 2.84 -23.42
N LEU A 697 -40.82 3.55 -22.35
CA LEU A 697 -40.71 2.96 -21.01
C LEU A 697 -42.08 2.80 -20.32
N ARG A 698 -43.04 3.71 -20.51
CA ARG A 698 -44.43 3.50 -20.08
C ARG A 698 -45.08 2.32 -20.81
N GLY A 699 -44.79 2.12 -22.10
CA GLY A 699 -45.26 0.97 -22.88
C GLY A 699 -44.70 -0.38 -22.40
N LEU A 700 -43.54 -0.37 -21.74
CA LEU A 700 -42.95 -1.56 -21.10
C LEU A 700 -43.51 -1.84 -19.70
N GLN A 701 -43.92 -0.80 -18.96
CA GLN A 701 -44.52 -0.96 -17.63
C GLN A 701 -45.95 -1.53 -17.65
N PHE A 702 -46.65 -1.46 -18.79
CA PHE A 702 -48.05 -1.92 -18.95
C PHE A 702 -48.23 -3.24 -19.73
N LYS A 703 -47.15 -3.99 -20.04
CA LYS A 703 -47.31 -5.37 -20.54
C LYS A 703 -47.50 -6.30 -19.36
N ASP A 704 -48.75 -6.70 -19.10
CA ASP A 704 -49.08 -7.74 -18.13
C ASP A 704 -48.20 -9.00 -18.36
N PRO A 705 -47.69 -9.65 -17.30
CA PRO A 705 -46.83 -10.84 -17.42
C PRO A 705 -47.49 -11.99 -18.19
N GLU A 706 -48.83 -12.08 -18.20
CA GLU A 706 -49.58 -13.05 -19.01
C GLU A 706 -49.41 -12.83 -20.53
N HIS A 707 -49.25 -11.58 -20.96
CA HIS A 707 -49.10 -11.25 -22.38
C HIS A 707 -47.72 -11.60 -22.93
N ILE A 708 -46.68 -11.57 -22.08
CA ILE A 708 -45.31 -11.97 -22.43
C ILE A 708 -45.22 -13.50 -22.53
N TYR A 709 -45.89 -14.23 -21.62
CA TYR A 709 -45.96 -15.69 -21.65
C TYR A 709 -46.67 -16.20 -22.91
N ASN A 710 -47.78 -15.57 -23.30
CA ASN A 710 -48.52 -15.92 -24.50
C ASN A 710 -47.77 -15.56 -25.79
N ALA A 711 -47.07 -14.44 -25.84
CA ALA A 711 -46.26 -14.07 -27.00
C ALA A 711 -45.06 -15.03 -27.20
N ALA A 712 -44.36 -15.38 -26.12
CA ALA A 712 -43.24 -16.33 -26.16
C ALA A 712 -43.70 -17.77 -26.48
N MET A 713 -44.87 -18.19 -26.01
CA MET A 713 -45.47 -19.49 -26.39
C MET A 713 -45.84 -19.55 -27.87
N VAL A 714 -46.36 -18.46 -28.44
CA VAL A 714 -46.73 -18.38 -29.86
C VAL A 714 -45.48 -18.35 -30.78
N GLU A 715 -44.38 -17.75 -30.33
CA GLU A 715 -43.09 -17.85 -31.03
C GLU A 715 -42.47 -19.25 -30.92
N ALA A 716 -42.50 -19.87 -29.74
CA ALA A 716 -42.00 -21.24 -29.54
C ALA A 716 -42.80 -22.29 -30.34
N LEU A 717 -44.10 -22.08 -30.54
CA LEU A 717 -44.96 -22.94 -31.37
C LEU A 717 -44.71 -22.77 -32.88
N LYS A 718 -44.09 -21.68 -33.32
CA LYS A 718 -43.71 -21.46 -34.73
C LYS A 718 -42.35 -22.06 -35.10
N GLU A 719 -41.49 -22.34 -34.11
CA GLU A 719 -40.13 -22.84 -34.34
C GLU A 719 -39.97 -24.38 -34.30
N SER A 720 -41.05 -25.16 -34.19
CA SER A 720 -40.94 -26.62 -34.25
C SER A 720 -41.13 -27.13 -35.70
N PRO A 721 -40.10 -27.69 -36.36
CA PRO A 721 -40.29 -28.32 -37.66
C PRO A 721 -41.00 -29.67 -37.49
N ALA A 722 -41.95 -29.93 -38.38
CA ALA A 722 -42.55 -31.23 -38.55
C ALA A 722 -41.58 -32.15 -39.31
N GLU A 723 -41.13 -33.25 -38.69
CA GLU A 723 -40.59 -34.41 -39.40
C GLU A 723 -41.11 -35.71 -38.74
N ARG A 724 -42.04 -36.36 -39.44
CA ARG A 724 -42.14 -37.83 -39.53
C ARG A 724 -41.30 -38.22 -40.74
N ASP A 725 -40.34 -39.12 -40.62
CA ASP A 725 -40.51 -40.52 -41.07
C ASP A 725 -39.22 -41.35 -40.92
N GLU A 726 -39.46 -42.65 -40.68
CA GLU A 726 -38.70 -43.85 -41.08
C GLU A 726 -37.21 -44.04 -40.73
N GLY A 727 -36.90 -45.22 -40.15
CA GLY A 727 -35.58 -45.85 -40.30
C GLY A 727 -35.12 -46.72 -39.12
N ALA A 728 -35.14 -48.03 -39.33
CA ALA A 728 -34.75 -49.10 -38.40
C ALA A 728 -33.28 -49.06 -37.90
N GLY A 729 -32.99 -49.75 -36.78
CA GLY A 729 -31.61 -50.17 -36.50
C GLY A 729 -31.22 -50.51 -35.04
N THR A 730 -31.69 -51.67 -34.58
CA THR A 730 -30.99 -52.69 -33.77
C THR A 730 -29.62 -52.41 -33.08
N THR A 731 -29.56 -52.92 -31.83
CA THR A 731 -28.43 -53.60 -31.12
C THR A 731 -27.39 -52.86 -30.27
N ARG A 732 -27.39 -53.24 -28.97
CA ARG A 732 -26.30 -53.43 -27.99
C ARG A 732 -24.85 -53.16 -28.46
N VAL A 733 -24.10 -52.40 -27.66
CA VAL A 733 -23.12 -52.83 -26.61
C VAL A 733 -23.00 -51.71 -25.58
#